data_AF-A0A1A9NE87-F1
#
_entry.id   AF-A0A1A9NE87-F1
#
_cell.length_a   1.000
_cell.length_b   1.000
_cell.length_c   1.000
_cell.angle_alpha   90.00
_cell.angle_beta   90.00
_cell.angle_gamma   90.00
#
_symmetry.space_group_name_H-M   'P 1'
#
loop_
_entity.id
_entity.type
_entity.pdbx_description
1 polymer ?
#
loop_
_entity_poly.entity_id
_entity_poly.type
_entity_poly.pdbx_seq_one_letter_code
_entity_poly.pdbx_strand_id
1 'polypeptide(L)'
;MLIIPFSGAAVASEYRHSVLVFLGHDEVEWPEISSKFSDWAKKNVVPPRALLVAKFVHAHRLMDAVRDGSASGHLDILAKGKLVVAGFDCGGAVLGITQDDVGAMQDFTDLFGCAAKEFLANAAQRGGVVVAAPPGFYFAKQSDKYASHFLRAESLLSGTTEIELLSVALLQKFHQFCEQEKAAPAIRIFIDSMAIWPVAQMLVHAHCTNPSNIRRYSIESFRGYEGLENWDALPGPAFVIISASTSGGLETKVREKLGRSRNVPVVTLIGLENEAASSEDDEVTDDDRSLCLFRVCRNLVGEPALDGLRPEFQPNVTSLPAGAESVRVIGERFLSHNNRPKLVRLAQKSLAQKDRRTLATLAKAHMPVAARRKAVGNDWWSVSLDVPKLMETYSVPGADGACVLAGWIRNFAAPGPTVIVYPKDLVGAEAHNRLLAQRIESLLLERAPGTVIKVVDHTHLDKPEPDLKAFLKDAAAIVASPIVSNGFVFKQISAMLRLVQPSGPRLYIALGVLPESQARFKELSSDIGANADSSAYRFKYAFALPVGRIDRAIQWDQELTLLDDVIESCETEDIAVPKNLSGRRDAMRSPTGLTDILTFLPTSAGAPQPISAGFLLWDIEKPLAGDDFGASVLLTVAAFLEASRNARSGDVETSLRSGVFQHTLIEPATFTRFNDGAIQAAILRAAYASELDYSADRAASRDMARLISKFIELHDEPAGSAAAEFVLAILVGKLTLHRDDLPTILLACETLDGWLAVLAAQLHESARF
;
A
#
# COMPACT_ATOMS: atom_id res chain seq x y z
N MET A 1 17.09 10.56 -31.10
CA MET A 1 16.91 9.53 -32.18
C MET A 1 15.98 8.40 -31.76
N LEU A 2 14.88 8.18 -32.51
CA LEU A 2 13.92 7.08 -32.36
C LEU A 2 14.03 6.09 -33.53
N ILE A 3 13.83 4.80 -33.26
CA ILE A 3 13.75 3.74 -34.28
C ILE A 3 12.42 3.01 -34.14
N ILE A 4 11.53 3.16 -35.11
CA ILE A 4 10.14 2.70 -35.04
C ILE A 4 9.84 1.81 -36.25
N PRO A 5 9.76 0.48 -36.11
CA PRO A 5 9.19 -0.39 -37.12
C PRO A 5 7.72 -0.06 -37.33
N PHE A 6 7.27 -0.01 -38.59
CA PHE A 6 5.88 0.30 -38.92
C PHE A 6 5.45 -0.30 -40.25
N SER A 7 4.12 -0.34 -40.47
CA SER A 7 3.51 -0.74 -41.74
C SER A 7 2.90 0.46 -42.45
N GLY A 8 3.47 0.83 -43.60
CA GLY A 8 2.93 1.86 -44.50
C GLY A 8 1.92 1.33 -45.52
N ALA A 9 1.41 0.11 -45.36
CA ALA A 9 0.59 -0.56 -46.38
C ALA A 9 -0.70 0.22 -46.76
N ALA A 10 -1.21 1.05 -45.84
CA ALA A 10 -2.37 1.90 -46.08
C ALA A 10 -2.08 3.07 -47.05
N VAL A 11 -0.82 3.51 -47.14
CA VAL A 11 -0.37 4.58 -48.04
C VAL A 11 0.12 3.97 -49.35
N ALA A 12 1.03 3.00 -49.27
CA ALA A 12 1.52 2.25 -50.41
C ALA A 12 2.02 0.86 -49.99
N SER A 13 1.57 -0.16 -50.72
CA SER A 13 1.82 -1.58 -50.42
C SER A 13 3.31 -1.92 -50.31
N GLU A 14 4.16 -1.18 -51.02
CA GLU A 14 5.60 -1.36 -51.02
C GLU A 14 6.28 -0.96 -49.69
N TYR A 15 5.63 -0.15 -48.85
CA TYR A 15 6.11 0.25 -47.51
C TYR A 15 5.51 -0.59 -46.38
N ARG A 16 4.92 -1.76 -46.67
CA ARG A 16 4.32 -2.68 -45.69
C ARG A 16 5.26 -3.08 -44.55
N HIS A 17 6.56 -3.19 -44.82
CA HIS A 17 7.57 -3.53 -43.82
C HIS A 17 8.67 -2.48 -43.85
N SER A 18 8.50 -1.43 -43.03
CA SER A 18 9.40 -0.28 -43.00
C SER A 18 9.89 -0.01 -41.58
N VAL A 19 10.99 0.72 -41.45
CA VAL A 19 11.47 1.29 -40.19
C VAL A 19 11.69 2.79 -40.35
N LEU A 20 11.17 3.58 -39.41
CA LEU A 20 11.46 5.00 -39.29
C LEU A 20 12.69 5.17 -38.39
N VAL A 21 13.68 5.90 -38.85
CA VAL A 21 14.79 6.43 -38.05
C VAL A 21 14.58 7.94 -37.93
N PHE A 22 14.00 8.38 -36.82
CA PHE A 22 13.68 9.79 -36.62
C PHE A 22 14.76 10.46 -35.75
N LEU A 23 15.45 11.43 -36.35
CA LEU A 23 16.49 12.22 -35.68
C LEU A 23 15.91 13.49 -35.05
N GLY A 24 14.81 14.01 -35.60
CA GLY A 24 14.25 15.27 -35.14
C GLY A 24 15.18 16.46 -35.47
N HIS A 25 15.42 17.31 -34.48
CA HIS A 25 16.33 18.46 -34.54
C HIS A 25 17.75 18.11 -34.08
N ASP A 26 18.02 16.88 -33.63
CA ASP A 26 19.36 16.44 -33.30
C ASP A 26 20.24 16.44 -34.57
N GLU A 27 21.42 17.05 -34.51
CA GLU A 27 22.42 17.02 -35.60
C GLU A 27 23.40 15.85 -35.39
N VAL A 28 22.96 14.64 -35.72
CA VAL A 28 23.72 13.40 -35.50
C VAL A 28 24.38 12.93 -36.80
N GLU A 29 25.67 12.60 -36.75
CA GLU A 29 26.42 12.12 -37.91
C GLU A 29 26.28 10.61 -38.15
N TRP A 30 26.54 10.17 -39.39
CA TRP A 30 26.43 8.77 -39.82
C TRP A 30 27.07 7.72 -38.89
N PRO A 31 28.26 7.93 -38.29
CA PRO A 31 28.85 6.94 -37.38
C PRO A 31 27.96 6.64 -36.16
N GLU A 32 27.35 7.66 -35.57
CA GLU A 32 26.48 7.51 -34.41
C GLU A 32 25.12 6.90 -34.81
N ILE A 33 24.55 7.33 -35.93
CA ILE A 33 23.31 6.74 -36.48
C ILE A 33 23.51 5.24 -36.71
N SER A 34 24.60 4.86 -37.38
CA SER A 34 24.95 3.47 -37.67
C SER A 34 25.17 2.66 -36.38
N SER A 35 25.87 3.24 -35.39
CA SER A 35 26.11 2.56 -34.10
C SER A 35 24.79 2.27 -33.38
N LYS A 36 23.94 3.30 -33.19
CA LYS A 36 22.66 3.16 -32.51
C LYS A 36 21.71 2.21 -33.24
N PHE A 37 21.68 2.26 -34.58
CA PHE A 37 20.87 1.35 -35.37
C PHE A 37 21.39 -0.10 -35.31
N SER A 38 22.71 -0.30 -35.29
CA SER A 38 23.33 -1.62 -35.11
C SER A 38 22.94 -2.25 -33.77
N ASP A 39 22.98 -1.46 -32.69
CA ASP A 39 22.56 -1.93 -31.36
C ASP A 39 21.07 -2.30 -31.31
N TRP A 40 20.22 -1.54 -32.01
CA TRP A 40 18.81 -1.86 -32.16
C TRP A 40 18.59 -3.13 -32.99
N ALA A 41 19.32 -3.29 -34.10
CA ALA A 41 19.22 -4.42 -35.02
C ALA A 41 19.68 -5.75 -34.38
N LYS A 42 20.55 -5.72 -33.36
CA LYS A 42 20.91 -6.93 -32.58
C LYS A 42 19.71 -7.56 -31.89
N LYS A 43 18.66 -6.78 -31.59
CA LYS A 43 17.48 -7.22 -30.83
C LYS A 43 16.20 -7.29 -31.67
N ASN A 44 16.22 -6.82 -32.92
CA ASN A 44 15.04 -6.65 -33.75
C ASN A 44 15.26 -7.13 -35.18
N VAL A 45 14.21 -7.61 -35.83
CA VAL A 45 14.26 -7.93 -37.26
C VAL A 45 14.28 -6.62 -38.05
N VAL A 46 15.33 -6.41 -38.85
CA VAL A 46 15.50 -5.20 -39.67
C VAL A 46 14.56 -5.26 -40.88
N PRO A 47 13.61 -4.32 -41.03
CA PRO A 47 12.74 -4.27 -42.20
C PRO A 47 13.52 -3.92 -43.49
N PRO A 48 13.03 -4.34 -44.67
CA PRO A 48 13.71 -4.13 -45.96
C PRO A 48 13.72 -2.68 -46.45
N ARG A 49 13.13 -1.74 -45.71
CA ARG A 49 13.09 -0.31 -46.06
C ARG A 49 13.28 0.54 -44.83
N ALA A 50 14.17 1.53 -44.93
CA ALA A 50 14.42 2.50 -43.89
C ALA A 50 14.06 3.90 -44.38
N LEU A 51 13.23 4.60 -43.62
CA LEU A 51 12.94 6.01 -43.80
C LEU A 51 13.66 6.78 -42.70
N LEU A 52 14.71 7.52 -43.05
CA LEU A 52 15.41 8.40 -42.12
C LEU A 52 14.84 9.81 -42.25
N VAL A 53 14.32 10.34 -41.14
CA VAL A 53 13.70 11.68 -41.11
C VAL A 53 14.44 12.58 -40.14
N ALA A 54 14.88 13.73 -40.64
CA ALA A 54 15.58 14.76 -39.88
C ALA A 54 15.08 16.15 -40.29
N LYS A 55 15.49 17.20 -39.56
CA LYS A 55 15.27 18.58 -40.00
C LYS A 55 15.84 18.78 -41.40
N PHE A 56 15.13 19.50 -42.27
CA PHE A 56 15.46 19.65 -43.70
C PHE A 56 16.95 19.92 -44.00
N VAL A 57 17.57 20.89 -43.31
CA VAL A 57 19.00 21.23 -43.48
C VAL A 57 19.93 20.08 -43.11
N HIS A 58 19.61 19.34 -42.05
CA HIS A 58 20.42 18.20 -41.61
C HIS A 58 20.24 16.99 -42.53
N ALA A 59 19.02 16.74 -43.02
CA ALA A 59 18.76 15.71 -44.03
C ALA A 59 19.58 15.94 -45.31
N HIS A 60 19.73 17.18 -45.76
CA HIS A 60 20.61 17.54 -46.87
C HIS A 60 22.08 17.23 -46.58
N ARG A 61 22.60 17.65 -45.41
CA ARG A 61 23.99 17.34 -45.00
C ARG A 61 24.27 15.85 -44.97
N LEU A 62 23.34 15.06 -44.42
CA LEU A 62 23.45 13.60 -44.39
C LEU A 62 23.46 13.03 -45.80
N MET A 63 22.63 13.55 -46.71
CA MET A 63 22.62 13.12 -48.11
C MET A 63 23.87 13.53 -48.87
N ASP A 64 24.45 14.69 -48.59
CA ASP A 64 25.72 15.11 -49.19
C ASP A 64 26.85 14.16 -48.78
N ALA A 65 26.88 13.71 -47.52
CA ALA A 65 27.81 12.67 -47.06
C ALA A 65 27.58 11.29 -47.71
N VAL A 66 26.35 10.99 -48.16
CA VAL A 66 26.06 9.81 -48.99
C VAL A 66 26.58 10.02 -50.42
N ARG A 67 26.41 11.23 -50.98
CA ARG A 67 26.84 11.60 -52.34
C ARG A 67 28.37 11.62 -52.49
N ASP A 68 29.09 12.13 -51.51
CA ASP A 68 30.57 12.23 -51.53
C ASP A 68 31.29 10.94 -51.09
N GLY A 69 30.53 9.92 -50.68
CA GLY A 69 31.04 8.60 -50.29
C GLY A 69 31.58 8.51 -48.86
N SER A 70 31.58 9.61 -48.09
CA SER A 70 32.05 9.63 -46.70
C SER A 70 31.19 8.77 -45.76
N ALA A 71 29.92 8.51 -46.12
CA ALA A 71 29.02 7.65 -45.36
C ALA A 71 29.13 6.14 -45.68
N SER A 72 29.88 5.73 -46.71
CA SER A 72 29.84 4.38 -47.31
C SER A 72 29.95 3.22 -46.31
N GLY A 73 30.88 3.26 -45.35
CA GLY A 73 31.05 2.21 -44.33
C GLY A 73 30.00 2.19 -43.20
N HIS A 74 29.14 3.22 -43.12
CA HIS A 74 28.10 3.35 -42.10
C HIS A 74 26.70 2.98 -42.61
N LEU A 75 26.53 2.93 -43.94
CA LEU A 75 25.25 2.63 -44.56
C LEU A 75 24.95 1.12 -44.58
N ASP A 76 25.95 0.24 -44.59
CA ASP A 76 25.79 -1.21 -44.81
C ASP A 76 24.74 -1.88 -43.90
N ILE A 77 24.56 -1.40 -42.68
CA ILE A 77 23.59 -1.96 -41.71
C ILE A 77 22.16 -1.46 -41.99
N LEU A 78 22.03 -0.22 -42.45
CA LEU A 78 20.76 0.43 -42.85
C LEU A 78 20.35 0.07 -44.29
N ALA A 79 21.35 -0.22 -45.14
CA ALA A 79 21.25 -0.42 -46.59
C ALA A 79 21.18 -1.91 -47.00
N LYS A 80 21.00 -2.84 -46.06
CA LYS A 80 20.48 -4.18 -46.39
C LYS A 80 19.08 -4.11 -47.03
N GLY A 81 18.41 -2.95 -46.93
CA GLY A 81 17.17 -2.56 -47.59
C GLY A 81 17.29 -1.24 -48.39
N LYS A 82 16.18 -0.73 -48.95
CA LYS A 82 16.14 0.60 -49.59
C LYS A 82 16.08 1.71 -48.53
N LEU A 83 17.12 2.55 -48.45
CA LEU A 83 17.17 3.74 -47.58
C LEU A 83 16.60 4.96 -48.30
N VAL A 84 15.70 5.68 -47.63
CA VAL A 84 15.20 7.00 -48.04
C VAL A 84 15.58 7.99 -46.94
N VAL A 85 16.25 9.09 -47.31
CA VAL A 85 16.47 10.22 -46.40
C VAL A 85 15.48 11.33 -46.76
N ALA A 86 14.74 11.79 -45.76
CA ALA A 86 13.74 12.83 -45.90
C ALA A 86 13.94 13.94 -44.87
N GLY A 87 13.64 15.17 -45.29
CA GLY A 87 13.65 16.36 -44.47
C GLY A 87 12.23 16.79 -44.12
N PHE A 88 11.97 17.15 -42.85
CA PHE A 88 10.73 17.88 -42.52
C PHE A 88 10.98 19.40 -42.52
N ASP A 89 9.99 20.14 -43.03
CA ASP A 89 10.02 21.61 -43.10
C ASP A 89 9.11 22.28 -42.04
N CYS A 90 9.08 23.61 -42.06
CA CYS A 90 8.25 24.42 -41.15
C CYS A 90 6.73 24.28 -41.38
N GLY A 91 6.33 23.73 -42.53
CA GLY A 91 4.93 23.43 -42.88
C GLY A 91 4.51 22.02 -42.49
N GLY A 92 5.44 21.19 -41.98
CA GLY A 92 5.18 19.81 -41.60
C GLY A 92 5.22 18.82 -42.76
N ALA A 93 5.63 19.25 -43.96
CA ALA A 93 5.82 18.34 -45.08
C ALA A 93 7.10 17.54 -44.87
N VAL A 94 7.04 16.22 -45.07
CA VAL A 94 8.19 15.32 -45.00
C VAL A 94 8.60 14.96 -46.42
N LEU A 95 9.65 15.59 -46.93
CA LEU A 95 10.04 15.51 -48.34
C LEU A 95 11.32 14.69 -48.51
N GLY A 96 11.31 13.74 -49.44
CA GLY A 96 12.46 12.93 -49.80
C GLY A 96 13.54 13.78 -50.48
N ILE A 97 14.78 13.64 -50.03
CA ILE A 97 15.94 14.30 -50.61
C ILE A 97 16.52 13.38 -51.70
N THR A 98 16.40 13.77 -52.96
CA THR A 98 16.82 12.97 -54.13
C THR A 98 18.30 13.15 -54.46
N GLN A 99 18.84 12.23 -55.28
CA GLN A 99 20.21 12.32 -55.79
C GLN A 99 20.42 13.48 -56.77
N ASP A 100 19.38 13.91 -57.49
CA ASP A 100 19.40 15.05 -58.41
C ASP A 100 18.48 16.16 -57.89
N ASP A 101 18.99 17.39 -57.72
CA ASP A 101 18.27 18.56 -57.18
C ASP A 101 17.20 19.16 -58.14
N VAL A 102 16.89 18.47 -59.25
CA VAL A 102 16.09 19.01 -60.38
C VAL A 102 14.72 18.31 -60.54
N GLY A 103 14.41 17.29 -59.72
CA GLY A 103 13.13 16.59 -59.72
C GLY A 103 12.14 17.08 -58.66
N ALA A 104 10.84 16.82 -58.85
CA ALA A 104 9.85 17.01 -57.78
C ALA A 104 10.17 16.07 -56.61
N MET A 105 10.40 16.62 -55.41
CA MET A 105 10.63 15.84 -54.19
C MET A 105 9.42 14.95 -53.89
N GLN A 106 9.68 13.69 -53.52
CA GLN A 106 8.61 12.75 -53.14
C GLN A 106 8.09 13.09 -51.74
N ASP A 107 6.77 13.17 -51.58
CA ASP A 107 6.12 13.43 -50.30
C ASP A 107 5.95 12.13 -49.49
N PHE A 108 6.45 12.13 -48.27
CA PHE A 108 6.39 11.04 -47.30
C PHE A 108 5.60 11.41 -46.04
N THR A 109 4.85 12.51 -46.04
CA THR A 109 4.11 13.02 -44.87
C THR A 109 3.13 11.99 -44.32
N ASP A 110 2.33 11.36 -45.18
CA ASP A 110 1.37 10.32 -44.77
C ASP A 110 2.09 9.07 -44.22
N LEU A 111 3.23 8.72 -44.81
CA LEU A 111 4.04 7.58 -44.38
C LEU A 111 4.66 7.83 -43.00
N PHE A 112 5.14 9.05 -42.75
CA PHE A 112 5.57 9.50 -41.42
C PHE A 112 4.40 9.45 -40.41
N GLY A 113 3.20 9.85 -40.83
CA GLY A 113 1.98 9.72 -40.03
C GLY A 113 1.69 8.27 -39.61
N CYS A 114 1.88 7.28 -40.50
CA CYS A 114 1.78 5.87 -40.14
C CYS A 114 2.79 5.47 -39.04
N ALA A 115 4.04 5.91 -39.16
CA ALA A 115 5.08 5.61 -38.18
C ALA A 115 4.80 6.28 -36.82
N ALA A 116 4.30 7.52 -36.80
CA ALA A 116 3.89 8.20 -35.57
C ALA A 116 2.73 7.48 -34.87
N LYS A 117 1.73 6.99 -35.62
CA LYS A 117 0.63 6.18 -35.08
C LYS A 117 1.14 4.85 -34.49
N GLU A 118 2.11 4.22 -35.15
CA GLU A 118 2.70 2.98 -34.67
C GLU A 118 3.53 3.17 -33.38
N PHE A 119 4.25 4.30 -33.26
CA PHE A 119 4.90 4.68 -32.01
C PHE A 119 3.90 4.78 -30.86
N LEU A 120 2.77 5.46 -31.09
CA LEU A 120 1.69 5.63 -30.12
C LEU A 120 1.03 4.30 -29.75
N ALA A 121 0.82 3.41 -30.73
CA ALA A 121 0.29 2.07 -30.51
C ALA A 121 1.20 1.22 -29.62
N ASN A 122 2.51 1.22 -29.90
CA ASN A 122 3.49 0.50 -29.10
C ASN A 122 3.58 1.07 -27.67
N ALA A 123 3.51 2.40 -27.51
CA ALA A 123 3.49 3.03 -26.19
C ALA A 123 2.25 2.65 -25.37
N ALA A 124 1.08 2.46 -26.01
CA ALA A 124 -0.12 1.99 -25.33
C ALA A 124 0.00 0.54 -24.81
N GLN A 125 0.77 -0.32 -25.49
CA GLN A 125 0.91 -1.74 -25.15
C GLN A 125 1.99 -2.03 -24.07
N ARG A 126 3.01 -1.16 -23.96
CA ARG A 126 4.16 -1.30 -23.03
C ARG A 126 3.91 -0.73 -21.61
N GLY A 127 2.66 -0.44 -21.27
CA GLY A 127 2.31 0.21 -20.00
C GLY A 127 2.61 1.71 -19.96
N GLY A 128 1.91 2.44 -19.09
CA GLY A 128 2.13 3.88 -18.85
C GLY A 128 1.11 4.81 -19.50
N VAL A 129 0.82 4.64 -20.80
CA VAL A 129 -0.20 5.45 -21.50
C VAL A 129 -1.62 5.04 -21.12
N VAL A 130 -1.87 3.73 -21.00
CA VAL A 130 -3.12 3.18 -20.48
C VAL A 130 -2.85 2.70 -19.07
N VAL A 131 -3.46 3.36 -18.09
CA VAL A 131 -3.34 2.99 -16.68
C VAL A 131 -4.64 2.35 -16.24
N ALA A 132 -4.59 1.11 -15.77
CA ALA A 132 -5.79 0.47 -15.23
C ALA A 132 -6.03 0.88 -13.77
N ALA A 133 -7.31 0.95 -13.39
CA ALA A 133 -7.66 1.07 -11.99
C ALA A 133 -7.31 -0.24 -11.26
N PRO A 134 -6.75 -0.18 -10.05
CA PRO A 134 -6.45 -1.38 -9.27
C PRO A 134 -7.70 -2.25 -9.03
N PRO A 135 -7.53 -3.54 -8.72
CA PRO A 135 -8.64 -4.41 -8.37
C PRO A 135 -9.50 -3.82 -7.24
N GLY A 136 -10.82 -3.76 -7.46
CA GLY A 136 -11.76 -3.11 -6.53
C GLY A 136 -11.89 -1.59 -6.70
N PHE A 137 -11.23 -0.97 -7.68
CA PHE A 137 -11.33 0.46 -7.93
C PHE A 137 -11.80 0.79 -9.35
N TYR A 138 -12.28 2.03 -9.52
CA TYR A 138 -12.51 2.71 -10.80
C TYR A 138 -12.01 4.16 -10.71
N PHE A 139 -11.66 4.77 -11.83
CA PHE A 139 -11.34 6.20 -11.85
C PHE A 139 -12.63 7.03 -11.91
N ALA A 140 -12.81 7.96 -10.97
CA ALA A 140 -13.92 8.91 -11.01
C ALA A 140 -13.65 9.98 -12.07
N LYS A 141 -14.57 10.11 -13.03
CA LYS A 141 -14.60 11.23 -13.98
C LYS A 141 -15.35 12.40 -13.37
N GLN A 142 -15.11 13.60 -13.90
CA GLN A 142 -15.82 14.82 -13.50
C GLN A 142 -17.26 14.91 -14.06
N SER A 143 -17.72 13.89 -14.79
CA SER A 143 -19.04 13.81 -15.41
C SER A 143 -19.99 12.87 -14.66
N ASP A 144 -19.78 12.64 -13.36
CA ASP A 144 -20.48 11.64 -12.53
C ASP A 144 -20.48 10.21 -13.12
N LYS A 145 -19.41 9.88 -13.85
CA LYS A 145 -19.18 8.55 -14.43
C LYS A 145 -17.85 8.01 -13.94
N TYR A 146 -17.66 6.71 -14.08
CA TYR A 146 -16.43 6.03 -13.69
C TYR A 146 -15.79 5.33 -14.90
N ALA A 147 -14.47 5.15 -14.86
CA ALA A 147 -13.72 4.43 -15.88
C ALA A 147 -12.88 3.31 -15.29
N SER A 148 -12.80 2.18 -15.99
CA SER A 148 -11.92 1.08 -15.58
C SER A 148 -10.44 1.38 -15.82
N HIS A 149 -10.15 2.28 -16.75
CA HIS A 149 -8.80 2.69 -17.14
C HIS A 149 -8.75 4.21 -17.35
N PHE A 150 -7.54 4.75 -17.36
CA PHE A 150 -7.24 6.15 -17.57
C PHE A 150 -6.18 6.30 -18.68
N LEU A 151 -6.35 7.28 -19.56
CA LEU A 151 -5.39 7.61 -20.60
C LEU A 151 -4.47 8.73 -20.11
N ARG A 152 -3.16 8.51 -20.14
CA ARG A 152 -2.14 9.45 -19.68
C ARG A 152 -1.21 9.84 -20.83
N ALA A 153 -1.33 11.08 -21.27
CA ALA A 153 -0.55 11.59 -22.40
C ALA A 153 0.90 11.90 -22.05
N GLU A 154 1.18 12.30 -20.81
CA GLU A 154 2.52 12.57 -20.26
C GLU A 154 3.46 11.38 -20.45
N SER A 155 2.93 10.14 -20.42
CA SER A 155 3.72 8.94 -20.65
C SER A 155 4.29 8.82 -22.07
N LEU A 156 3.79 9.61 -23.03
CA LEU A 156 4.38 9.74 -24.36
C LEU A 156 5.57 10.70 -24.40
N LEU A 157 5.77 11.49 -23.35
CA LEU A 157 6.71 12.63 -23.33
C LEU A 157 7.98 12.29 -22.54
N SER A 158 8.48 11.05 -22.69
CA SER A 158 9.65 10.53 -21.97
C SER A 158 10.97 11.17 -22.38
N GLY A 159 11.03 11.79 -23.57
CA GLY A 159 12.24 12.38 -24.12
C GLY A 159 11.94 13.42 -25.20
N THR A 160 12.98 14.18 -25.58
CA THR A 160 12.87 15.27 -26.55
C THR A 160 12.48 14.77 -27.93
N THR A 161 13.04 13.65 -28.40
CA THR A 161 12.74 13.13 -29.74
C THR A 161 11.29 12.65 -29.87
N GLU A 162 10.69 12.10 -28.81
CA GLU A 162 9.27 11.73 -28.74
C GLU A 162 8.37 12.97 -28.81
N ILE A 163 8.70 14.02 -28.05
CA ILE A 163 8.01 15.31 -28.09
C ILE A 163 8.05 15.89 -29.52
N GLU A 164 9.21 15.82 -30.18
CA GLU A 164 9.38 16.29 -31.56
C GLU A 164 8.57 15.46 -32.56
N LEU A 165 8.56 14.13 -32.43
CA LEU A 165 7.79 13.25 -33.30
C LEU A 165 6.30 13.62 -33.28
N LEU A 166 5.74 13.82 -32.08
CA LEU A 166 4.35 14.26 -31.90
C LEU A 166 4.12 15.67 -32.47
N SER A 167 5.07 16.58 -32.27
CA SER A 167 4.96 17.96 -32.75
C SER A 167 4.98 18.04 -34.27
N VAL A 168 5.87 17.29 -34.94
CA VAL A 168 5.93 17.20 -36.41
C VAL A 168 4.65 16.58 -36.96
N ALA A 169 4.10 15.56 -36.30
CA ALA A 169 2.83 14.94 -36.71
C ALA A 169 1.63 15.92 -36.60
N LEU A 170 1.72 16.95 -35.77
CA LEU A 170 0.72 18.02 -35.63
C LEU A 170 0.99 19.23 -36.54
N LEU A 171 2.22 19.37 -37.04
CA LEU A 171 2.72 20.58 -37.66
C LEU A 171 1.95 20.97 -38.92
N GLN A 172 1.58 20.00 -39.77
CA GLN A 172 0.84 20.26 -40.99
C GLN A 172 -0.52 20.93 -40.72
N LYS A 173 -1.28 20.43 -39.74
CA LYS A 173 -2.56 21.03 -39.36
C LYS A 173 -2.41 22.40 -38.73
N PHE A 174 -1.40 22.55 -37.88
CA PHE A 174 -1.10 23.83 -37.27
C PHE A 174 -0.69 24.88 -38.32
N HIS A 175 0.10 24.48 -39.31
CA HIS A 175 0.51 25.32 -40.43
C HIS A 175 -0.70 25.73 -41.30
N GLN A 176 -1.55 24.77 -41.67
CA GLN A 176 -2.78 25.05 -42.43
C GLN A 176 -3.69 26.07 -41.70
N PHE A 177 -3.87 25.90 -40.39
CA PHE A 177 -4.58 26.88 -39.57
C PHE A 177 -3.89 28.25 -39.58
N CYS A 178 -2.56 28.29 -39.41
CA CYS A 178 -1.78 29.52 -39.48
C CYS A 178 -1.91 30.25 -40.81
N GLU A 179 -2.04 29.51 -41.92
CA GLU A 179 -2.23 30.03 -43.28
C GLU A 179 -3.66 30.52 -43.53
N GLN A 180 -4.66 29.94 -42.88
CA GLN A 180 -6.03 30.47 -42.90
C GLN A 180 -6.11 31.80 -42.14
N GLU A 181 -5.33 31.94 -41.07
CA GLU A 181 -5.29 33.13 -40.20
C GLU A 181 -4.13 34.07 -40.54
N LYS A 182 -3.72 34.18 -41.82
CA LYS A 182 -2.57 34.99 -42.28
C LYS A 182 -2.51 36.40 -41.69
N ALA A 183 -3.65 37.10 -41.62
CA ALA A 183 -3.73 38.48 -41.13
C ALA A 183 -3.58 38.62 -39.60
N ALA A 184 -3.58 37.53 -38.85
CA ALA A 184 -3.51 37.57 -37.39
C ALA A 184 -2.07 37.79 -36.89
N PRO A 185 -1.80 38.85 -36.11
CA PRO A 185 -0.47 39.13 -35.56
C PRO A 185 -0.10 38.21 -34.40
N ALA A 186 -1.08 37.53 -33.80
CA ALA A 186 -0.88 36.61 -32.70
C ALA A 186 -1.82 35.39 -32.82
N ILE A 187 -1.30 34.21 -32.47
CA ILE A 187 -2.07 32.97 -32.35
C ILE A 187 -2.00 32.48 -30.89
N ARG A 188 -3.14 32.06 -30.36
CA ARG A 188 -3.22 31.41 -29.05
C ARG A 188 -3.30 29.90 -29.21
N ILE A 189 -2.50 29.17 -28.46
CA ILE A 189 -2.57 27.72 -28.36
C ILE A 189 -3.10 27.38 -26.97
N PHE A 190 -4.23 26.69 -26.92
CA PHE A 190 -4.86 26.29 -25.68
C PHE A 190 -4.61 24.81 -25.41
N ILE A 191 -4.15 24.49 -24.21
CA ILE A 191 -3.90 23.11 -23.78
C ILE A 191 -4.69 22.74 -22.53
N ASP A 192 -5.23 21.54 -22.48
CA ASP A 192 -5.99 21.08 -21.31
C ASP A 192 -5.08 20.79 -20.11
N SER A 193 -3.89 20.28 -20.36
CA SER A 193 -2.90 19.87 -19.36
C SER A 193 -1.56 20.54 -19.61
N MET A 194 -0.93 21.08 -18.57
CA MET A 194 0.46 21.58 -18.65
C MET A 194 1.47 20.46 -18.97
N ALA A 195 1.10 19.19 -18.80
CA ALA A 195 1.97 18.07 -19.16
C ALA A 195 2.32 18.06 -20.66
N ILE A 196 1.39 18.48 -21.53
CA ILE A 196 1.60 18.54 -22.98
C ILE A 196 2.16 19.89 -23.47
N TRP A 197 2.53 20.79 -22.56
CA TRP A 197 3.17 22.05 -22.91
C TRP A 197 4.43 21.88 -23.78
N PRO A 198 5.33 20.90 -23.55
CA PRO A 198 6.49 20.69 -24.42
C PRO A 198 6.13 20.40 -25.87
N VAL A 199 5.02 19.70 -26.13
CA VAL A 199 4.52 19.43 -27.50
C VAL A 199 4.08 20.74 -28.16
N ALA A 200 3.29 21.56 -27.46
CA ALA A 200 2.87 22.86 -27.98
C ALA A 200 4.06 23.80 -28.23
N GLN A 201 5.06 23.79 -27.33
CA GLN A 201 6.26 24.61 -27.46
C GLN A 201 7.12 24.17 -28.64
N MET A 202 7.32 22.86 -28.82
CA MET A 202 8.09 22.32 -29.94
C MET A 202 7.37 22.51 -31.29
N LEU A 203 6.04 22.40 -31.31
CA LEU A 203 5.22 22.75 -32.47
C LEU A 203 5.45 24.20 -32.91
N VAL A 204 5.43 25.15 -31.97
CA VAL A 204 5.75 26.57 -32.24
C VAL A 204 7.20 26.72 -32.72
N HIS A 205 8.15 26.04 -32.07
CA HIS A 205 9.56 26.11 -32.45
C HIS A 205 9.77 25.66 -33.90
N ALA A 206 9.21 24.51 -34.29
CA ALA A 206 9.32 23.96 -35.64
C ALA A 206 8.70 24.90 -36.68
N HIS A 207 7.53 25.49 -36.40
CA HIS A 207 6.86 26.43 -37.30
C HIS A 207 7.61 27.78 -37.43
N CYS A 208 8.24 28.27 -36.36
CA CYS A 208 9.01 29.52 -36.35
C CYS A 208 10.37 29.42 -37.05
N THR A 209 10.78 28.24 -37.51
CA THR A 209 11.99 28.12 -38.36
C THR A 209 11.84 28.80 -39.71
N ASN A 210 10.61 29.19 -40.11
CA ASN A 210 10.36 30.02 -41.26
C ASN A 210 10.83 31.48 -41.02
N PRO A 211 11.85 31.98 -41.75
CA PRO A 211 12.38 33.33 -41.55
C PRO A 211 11.36 34.45 -41.80
N SER A 212 10.30 34.21 -42.56
CA SER A 212 9.23 35.19 -42.80
C SER A 212 8.18 35.23 -41.69
N ASN A 213 8.29 34.37 -40.68
CA ASN A 213 7.33 34.31 -39.58
C ASN A 213 7.65 35.36 -38.50
N ILE A 214 6.86 36.44 -38.49
CA ILE A 214 6.92 37.51 -37.48
C ILE A 214 5.79 37.41 -36.44
N ARG A 215 5.03 36.31 -36.43
CA ARG A 215 3.84 36.12 -35.61
C ARG A 215 4.21 35.82 -34.16
N ARG A 216 3.40 36.31 -33.22
CA ARG A 216 3.53 35.98 -31.79
C ARG A 216 2.66 34.75 -31.44
N TYR A 217 3.20 33.86 -30.61
CA TYR A 217 2.46 32.71 -30.10
C TYR A 217 2.33 32.81 -28.58
N SER A 218 1.14 32.56 -28.04
CA SER A 218 0.94 32.32 -26.61
C SER A 218 0.42 30.91 -26.39
N ILE A 219 0.94 30.23 -25.36
CA ILE A 219 0.46 28.91 -24.95
C ILE A 219 -0.16 29.06 -23.57
N GLU A 220 -1.43 28.71 -23.44
CA GLU A 220 -2.22 28.91 -22.22
C GLU A 220 -2.93 27.60 -21.88
N SER A 221 -2.96 27.21 -20.60
CA SER A 221 -3.77 26.06 -20.18
C SER A 221 -5.10 26.47 -19.59
N PHE A 222 -6.16 25.83 -20.07
CA PHE A 222 -7.50 25.92 -19.49
C PHE A 222 -7.77 24.86 -18.41
N ARG A 223 -6.74 24.11 -17.98
CA ARG A 223 -6.77 23.17 -16.85
C ARG A 223 -7.90 22.13 -16.93
N GLY A 224 -8.10 21.56 -18.12
CA GLY A 224 -9.13 20.57 -18.38
C GLY A 224 -10.54 21.06 -18.04
N TYR A 225 -11.37 20.18 -17.50
CA TYR A 225 -12.76 20.51 -17.15
C TYR A 225 -12.89 21.52 -15.99
N GLU A 226 -12.00 21.49 -14.98
CA GLU A 226 -12.07 22.39 -13.81
C GLU A 226 -11.80 23.85 -14.15
N GLY A 227 -10.82 24.10 -15.03
CA GLY A 227 -10.55 25.47 -15.48
C GLY A 227 -11.54 25.95 -16.53
N LEU A 228 -12.21 25.05 -17.26
CA LEU A 228 -13.11 25.41 -18.37
C LEU A 228 -14.33 26.22 -17.91
N GLU A 229 -14.88 25.96 -16.73
CA GLU A 229 -16.04 26.70 -16.20
C GLU A 229 -15.75 28.20 -16.09
N ASN A 230 -14.58 28.54 -15.56
CA ASN A 230 -14.10 29.91 -15.39
C ASN A 230 -13.20 30.39 -16.54
N TRP A 231 -13.11 29.60 -17.61
CA TRP A 231 -12.30 29.96 -18.77
C TRP A 231 -13.05 30.95 -19.64
N ASP A 232 -12.56 32.18 -19.65
CA ASP A 232 -12.94 33.23 -20.57
C ASP A 232 -11.93 33.28 -21.71
N ALA A 233 -12.27 32.59 -22.81
CA ALA A 233 -11.44 32.62 -23.99
C ALA A 233 -11.47 34.02 -24.62
N LEU A 234 -10.35 34.74 -24.50
CA LEU A 234 -10.17 36.05 -25.15
C LEU A 234 -10.39 35.92 -26.66
N PRO A 235 -11.01 36.94 -27.32
CA PRO A 235 -11.23 36.93 -28.76
C PRO A 235 -9.89 36.86 -29.53
N GLY A 236 -9.87 36.11 -30.64
CA GLY A 236 -8.71 35.92 -31.51
C GLY A 236 -8.62 34.49 -32.08
N PRO A 237 -7.71 34.24 -33.03
CA PRO A 237 -7.49 32.91 -33.60
C PRO A 237 -6.84 31.99 -32.57
N ALA A 238 -7.43 30.82 -32.41
CA ALA A 238 -7.08 29.85 -31.39
C ALA A 238 -6.92 28.44 -31.97
N PHE A 239 -5.90 27.73 -31.50
CA PHE A 239 -5.65 26.32 -31.80
C PHE A 239 -5.67 25.53 -30.49
N VAL A 240 -6.49 24.48 -30.39
CA VAL A 240 -6.66 23.73 -29.14
C VAL A 240 -6.01 22.36 -29.26
N ILE A 241 -5.20 22.00 -28.27
CA ILE A 241 -4.62 20.65 -28.11
C ILE A 241 -5.15 20.04 -26.81
N ILE A 242 -5.80 18.89 -26.91
CA ILE A 242 -6.29 18.10 -25.78
C ILE A 242 -5.36 16.90 -25.60
N SER A 243 -4.87 16.68 -24.38
CA SER A 243 -3.89 15.63 -24.11
C SER A 243 -4.50 14.24 -24.28
N ALA A 244 -5.64 13.98 -23.64
CA ALA A 244 -6.38 12.74 -23.84
C ALA A 244 -7.90 12.89 -23.65
N SER A 245 -8.68 12.14 -24.43
CA SER A 245 -10.15 12.14 -24.32
C SER A 245 -10.76 10.78 -24.62
N THR A 246 -11.49 10.21 -23.66
CA THR A 246 -12.13 8.87 -23.82
C THR A 246 -13.49 8.92 -24.50
N SER A 247 -14.21 10.04 -24.45
CA SER A 247 -15.58 10.15 -24.95
C SER A 247 -15.83 11.41 -25.80
N GLY A 248 -14.79 12.18 -26.13
CA GLY A 248 -14.92 13.46 -26.83
C GLY A 248 -15.53 14.60 -26.00
N GLY A 249 -15.99 14.35 -24.77
CA GLY A 249 -16.77 15.33 -24.00
C GLY A 249 -16.05 16.65 -23.71
N LEU A 250 -14.71 16.62 -23.54
CA LEU A 250 -13.95 17.85 -23.27
C LEU A 250 -13.88 18.72 -24.52
N GLU A 251 -13.68 18.11 -25.69
CA GLU A 251 -13.74 18.80 -26.97
C GLU A 251 -15.12 19.44 -27.18
N THR A 252 -16.21 18.72 -26.94
CA THR A 252 -17.57 19.26 -27.07
C THR A 252 -17.75 20.53 -26.22
N LYS A 253 -17.36 20.48 -24.94
CA LYS A 253 -17.48 21.65 -24.05
C LYS A 253 -16.57 22.81 -24.46
N VAL A 254 -15.35 22.54 -24.92
CA VAL A 254 -14.44 23.58 -25.43
C VAL A 254 -15.06 24.28 -26.63
N ARG A 255 -15.64 23.53 -27.58
CA ARG A 255 -16.33 24.10 -28.74
C ARG A 255 -17.55 24.93 -28.37
N GLU A 256 -18.31 24.48 -27.37
CA GLU A 256 -19.45 25.24 -26.83
C GLU A 256 -19.00 26.58 -26.23
N LYS A 257 -17.93 26.57 -25.44
CA LYS A 257 -17.33 27.78 -24.83
C LYS A 257 -16.74 28.74 -25.85
N LEU A 258 -16.06 28.24 -26.88
CA LEU A 258 -15.45 29.04 -27.94
C LEU A 258 -16.45 29.56 -28.98
N GLY A 259 -17.68 29.03 -28.96
CA GLY A 259 -18.75 29.35 -29.89
C GLY A 259 -18.67 28.52 -31.17
N ARG A 260 -19.77 27.81 -31.50
CA ARG A 260 -19.87 26.92 -32.69
C ARG A 260 -19.65 27.63 -34.04
N SER A 261 -19.69 28.97 -34.07
CA SER A 261 -19.47 29.78 -35.26
C SER A 261 -18.00 30.15 -35.52
N ARG A 262 -17.09 29.94 -34.55
CA ARG A 262 -15.65 30.15 -34.74
C ARG A 262 -15.02 28.84 -35.21
N ASN A 263 -14.33 28.89 -36.35
CA ASN A 263 -13.66 27.74 -36.97
C ASN A 263 -12.37 27.38 -36.20
N VAL A 264 -12.49 26.96 -34.94
CA VAL A 264 -11.35 26.65 -34.06
C VAL A 264 -10.95 25.18 -34.24
N PRO A 265 -9.72 24.88 -34.69
CA PRO A 265 -9.21 23.51 -34.73
C PRO A 265 -9.02 22.97 -33.31
N VAL A 266 -9.55 21.77 -33.06
CA VAL A 266 -9.33 21.03 -31.81
C VAL A 266 -8.70 19.69 -32.15
N VAL A 267 -7.50 19.45 -31.61
CA VAL A 267 -6.75 18.21 -31.83
C VAL A 267 -6.58 17.49 -30.51
N THR A 268 -7.00 16.23 -30.44
CA THR A 268 -6.77 15.35 -29.29
C THR A 268 -5.57 14.45 -29.58
N LEU A 269 -4.56 14.41 -28.71
CA LEU A 269 -3.39 13.54 -28.93
C LEU A 269 -3.77 12.06 -28.79
N ILE A 270 -4.47 11.70 -27.72
CA ILE A 270 -4.87 10.30 -27.45
C ILE A 270 -6.38 10.19 -27.22
N GLY A 271 -7.05 9.38 -28.02
CA GLY A 271 -8.46 9.06 -27.89
C GLY A 271 -8.70 7.59 -27.58
N LEU A 272 -9.95 7.25 -27.25
CA LEU A 272 -10.42 5.86 -27.26
C LEU A 272 -11.16 5.60 -28.58
N GLU A 273 -11.14 4.35 -29.07
CA GLU A 273 -12.00 3.93 -30.17
C GLU A 273 -13.48 4.15 -29.84
N ASN A 274 -14.27 4.50 -30.86
CA ASN A 274 -15.72 4.62 -30.71
C ASN A 274 -16.33 3.23 -30.44
N GLU A 275 -17.47 3.16 -29.75
CA GLU A 275 -18.24 1.91 -29.71
C GLU A 275 -18.62 1.56 -31.14
N ALA A 276 -18.32 0.33 -31.57
CA ALA A 276 -18.72 -0.15 -32.89
C ALA A 276 -20.23 0.04 -33.03
N ALA A 277 -20.66 0.94 -33.92
CA ALA A 277 -22.02 0.94 -34.40
C ALA A 277 -22.29 -0.45 -34.98
N SER A 278 -23.27 -1.13 -34.39
CA SER A 278 -23.84 -2.30 -35.03
C SER A 278 -24.52 -1.82 -36.31
N SER A 279 -24.25 -2.50 -37.42
CA SER A 279 -24.88 -2.39 -38.74
C SER A 279 -24.70 -1.05 -39.49
N GLU A 280 -24.20 -1.20 -40.72
CA GLU A 280 -24.59 -0.49 -41.96
C GLU A 280 -25.51 0.73 -41.76
N ASP A 281 -24.98 1.92 -42.05
CA ASP A 281 -25.65 3.23 -42.25
C ASP A 281 -25.17 4.36 -41.34
N ASP A 282 -23.86 4.59 -41.27
CA ASP A 282 -23.34 5.94 -41.03
C ASP A 282 -22.22 6.20 -42.04
N GLU A 283 -22.59 6.82 -43.17
CA GLU A 283 -21.64 7.53 -44.00
C GLU A 283 -20.83 8.46 -43.11
N VAL A 284 -19.51 8.28 -43.16
CA VAL A 284 -18.49 9.07 -42.49
C VAL A 284 -18.72 10.55 -42.79
N THR A 285 -19.41 11.25 -41.88
CA THR A 285 -19.19 12.69 -41.70
C THR A 285 -18.16 12.84 -40.59
N ASP A 286 -16.91 12.51 -40.92
CA ASP A 286 -15.75 13.04 -40.20
C ASP A 286 -15.81 14.55 -40.44
N ASP A 287 -16.39 15.31 -39.50
CA ASP A 287 -16.28 16.76 -39.53
C ASP A 287 -14.77 17.02 -39.43
N ASP A 288 -14.14 17.40 -40.54
CA ASP A 288 -12.69 17.63 -40.81
C ASP A 288 -11.96 18.53 -39.76
N ARG A 289 -12.73 18.97 -38.76
CA ARG A 289 -12.43 19.90 -37.67
C ARG A 289 -12.03 19.22 -36.37
N SER A 290 -12.41 17.95 -36.15
CA SER A 290 -12.01 17.15 -34.99
C SER A 290 -10.97 16.13 -35.43
N LEU A 291 -9.75 16.21 -34.92
CA LEU A 291 -8.74 15.18 -35.18
C LEU A 291 -8.26 14.56 -33.88
N CYS A 292 -8.30 13.23 -33.83
CA CYS A 292 -7.58 12.46 -32.86
C CYS A 292 -6.31 11.89 -33.50
N LEU A 293 -5.14 12.23 -32.96
CA LEU A 293 -3.85 11.80 -33.52
C LEU A 293 -3.68 10.27 -33.43
N PHE A 294 -4.11 9.69 -32.31
CA PHE A 294 -4.12 8.24 -32.10
C PHE A 294 -5.28 7.78 -31.23
N ARG A 295 -5.91 6.66 -31.61
CA ARG A 295 -6.98 6.02 -30.84
C ARG A 295 -6.50 4.70 -30.25
N VAL A 296 -6.69 4.54 -28.95
CA VAL A 296 -6.43 3.31 -28.20
C VAL A 296 -7.60 2.34 -28.40
N CYS A 297 -7.27 1.06 -28.63
CA CYS A 297 -8.26 -0.01 -28.75
C CYS A 297 -9.03 -0.20 -27.44
N ARG A 298 -10.33 -0.50 -27.51
CA ARG A 298 -11.12 -0.84 -26.31
C ARG A 298 -10.71 -2.18 -25.71
N ASN A 299 -10.43 -3.16 -26.57
CA ASN A 299 -9.87 -4.43 -26.16
C ASN A 299 -8.35 -4.27 -26.05
N LEU A 300 -7.88 -4.24 -24.82
CA LEU A 300 -6.47 -3.98 -24.51
C LEU A 300 -5.64 -5.25 -24.73
N VAL A 301 -4.44 -5.07 -25.29
CA VAL A 301 -3.44 -6.13 -25.52
C VAL A 301 -2.10 -5.62 -24.98
N GLY A 302 -1.28 -6.50 -24.43
CA GLY A 302 0.04 -6.16 -23.86
C GLY A 302 0.05 -6.07 -22.33
N GLU A 303 1.07 -5.45 -21.76
CA GLU A 303 1.31 -5.40 -20.30
C GLU A 303 0.10 -4.94 -19.48
N PRO A 304 -0.64 -3.86 -19.88
CA PRO A 304 -1.85 -3.44 -19.16
C PRO A 304 -2.93 -4.52 -19.05
N ALA A 305 -3.02 -5.45 -20.03
CA ALA A 305 -3.96 -6.57 -20.00
C ALA A 305 -3.39 -7.80 -19.27
N LEU A 306 -2.05 -7.95 -19.24
CA LEU A 306 -1.35 -9.09 -18.65
C LEU A 306 -1.14 -8.97 -17.13
N ASP A 307 -1.20 -7.76 -16.57
CA ASP A 307 -1.11 -7.47 -15.13
C ASP A 307 -2.35 -7.93 -14.31
N GLY A 308 -3.25 -8.72 -14.89
CA GLY A 308 -4.47 -9.22 -14.23
C GLY A 308 -5.58 -8.18 -14.09
N LEU A 309 -5.52 -7.12 -14.90
CA LEU A 309 -6.49 -6.03 -14.95
C LEU A 309 -7.61 -6.35 -15.96
N ARG A 310 -8.64 -5.49 -16.03
CA ARG A 310 -9.81 -5.73 -16.90
C ARG A 310 -9.37 -5.69 -18.38
N PRO A 311 -9.66 -6.70 -19.21
CA PRO A 311 -9.19 -6.74 -20.61
C PRO A 311 -9.88 -5.69 -21.51
N GLU A 312 -10.99 -5.13 -21.05
CA GLU A 312 -11.78 -4.13 -21.77
C GLU A 312 -11.74 -2.76 -21.07
N PHE A 313 -11.45 -1.71 -21.84
CA PHE A 313 -11.58 -0.32 -21.42
C PHE A 313 -13.07 0.04 -21.34
N GLN A 314 -13.57 0.24 -20.12
CA GLN A 314 -14.93 0.66 -19.81
C GLN A 314 -14.89 2.14 -19.41
N PRO A 315 -15.14 3.08 -20.34
CA PRO A 315 -14.98 4.50 -20.06
C PRO A 315 -16.17 5.12 -19.32
N ASN A 316 -17.35 4.51 -19.31
CA ASN A 316 -18.60 5.16 -18.93
C ASN A 316 -19.44 4.33 -17.95
N VAL A 317 -18.81 3.79 -16.91
CA VAL A 317 -19.52 3.07 -15.85
C VAL A 317 -20.37 4.06 -15.05
N THR A 318 -21.68 3.86 -14.99
CA THR A 318 -22.63 4.82 -14.37
C THR A 318 -22.80 4.61 -12.86
N SER A 319 -22.50 3.42 -12.35
CA SER A 319 -22.58 3.10 -10.92
C SER A 319 -21.47 2.13 -10.53
N LEU A 320 -20.83 2.36 -9.39
CA LEU A 320 -19.80 1.47 -8.88
C LEU A 320 -20.38 0.09 -8.52
N PRO A 321 -19.72 -1.02 -8.91
CA PRO A 321 -20.06 -2.36 -8.42
C PRO A 321 -19.98 -2.44 -6.89
N ALA A 322 -20.75 -3.35 -6.29
CA ALA A 322 -20.73 -3.56 -4.84
C ALA A 322 -19.31 -3.90 -4.34
N GLY A 323 -18.83 -3.13 -3.35
CA GLY A 323 -17.48 -3.28 -2.81
C GLY A 323 -16.37 -2.63 -3.63
N ALA A 324 -16.70 -1.92 -4.73
CA ALA A 324 -15.75 -1.13 -5.48
C ALA A 324 -15.73 0.34 -5.02
N GLU A 325 -14.55 0.93 -4.98
CA GLU A 325 -14.31 2.33 -4.64
C GLU A 325 -13.87 3.13 -5.87
N SER A 326 -13.81 4.46 -5.76
CA SER A 326 -13.35 5.33 -6.85
C SER A 326 -12.12 6.15 -6.49
N VAL A 327 -11.17 6.26 -7.43
CA VAL A 327 -9.98 7.11 -7.34
C VAL A 327 -10.20 8.35 -8.20
N ARG A 328 -10.06 9.54 -7.62
CA ARG A 328 -10.18 10.80 -8.38
C ARG A 328 -8.88 11.12 -9.10
N VAL A 329 -9.00 11.51 -10.37
CA VAL A 329 -7.88 11.98 -11.20
C VAL A 329 -8.08 13.46 -11.51
N ILE A 330 -7.06 14.29 -11.32
CA ILE A 330 -7.07 15.71 -11.73
C ILE A 330 -5.88 15.95 -12.67
N GLY A 331 -6.17 16.41 -13.89
CA GLY A 331 -5.18 16.46 -14.96
C GLY A 331 -4.60 15.07 -15.22
N GLU A 332 -3.28 14.94 -15.07
CA GLU A 332 -2.54 13.68 -15.31
C GLU A 332 -1.95 13.06 -14.03
N ARG A 333 -2.33 13.59 -12.86
CA ARG A 333 -1.84 13.10 -11.57
C ARG A 333 -2.95 12.35 -10.83
N PHE A 334 -2.60 11.15 -10.35
CA PHE A 334 -3.35 10.50 -9.29
C PHE A 334 -3.13 11.31 -8.01
N LEU A 335 -4.18 11.90 -7.47
CA LEU A 335 -4.07 12.56 -6.17
C LEU A 335 -4.06 11.48 -5.09
N SER A 336 -2.86 11.15 -4.57
CA SER A 336 -2.77 10.65 -3.20
C SER A 336 -3.07 11.75 -2.17
N HIS A 337 -2.99 13.02 -2.59
CA HIS A 337 -3.02 14.19 -1.71
C HIS A 337 -4.40 14.54 -1.14
N ASN A 338 -5.46 13.79 -1.45
CA ASN A 338 -6.81 14.06 -0.91
C ASN A 338 -7.41 12.95 -0.07
N ASN A 339 -6.71 11.83 0.16
CA ASN A 339 -7.17 10.89 1.17
C ASN A 339 -6.58 11.33 2.51
N ARG A 340 -7.17 12.40 3.07
CA ARG A 340 -7.00 12.67 4.50
C ARG A 340 -7.17 11.34 5.24
N PRO A 341 -6.28 11.03 6.18
CA PRO A 341 -6.42 9.80 6.92
C PRO A 341 -7.82 9.73 7.50
N LYS A 342 -8.44 8.56 7.40
CA LYS A 342 -9.73 8.34 8.04
C LYS A 342 -9.49 8.38 9.54
N LEU A 343 -10.05 9.38 10.22
CA LEU A 343 -10.04 9.44 11.68
C LEU A 343 -11.11 8.52 12.22
N VAL A 344 -10.71 7.58 13.07
CA VAL A 344 -11.61 6.58 13.67
C VAL A 344 -11.71 6.85 15.15
N ARG A 345 -12.95 7.15 15.58
CA ARG A 345 -13.29 7.35 16.98
C ARG A 345 -13.66 6.02 17.62
N LEU A 346 -12.70 5.41 18.33
CA LEU A 346 -12.89 4.07 18.87
C LEU A 346 -14.14 3.96 19.77
N ALA A 347 -14.98 2.97 19.47
CA ALA A 347 -16.23 2.69 20.18
C ALA A 347 -16.28 1.26 20.69
N GLN A 348 -16.78 1.07 21.93
CA GLN A 348 -16.88 -0.23 22.61
C GLN A 348 -17.60 -1.33 21.80
N LYS A 349 -18.47 -0.96 20.85
CA LYS A 349 -19.27 -1.88 20.03
C LYS A 349 -18.41 -2.82 19.17
N SER A 350 -17.13 -2.50 18.95
CA SER A 350 -16.23 -3.34 18.16
C SER A 350 -15.91 -4.68 18.83
N LEU A 351 -15.96 -4.77 20.17
CA LEU A 351 -15.59 -5.98 20.92
C LEU A 351 -16.82 -6.80 21.31
N ALA A 352 -16.82 -8.09 20.99
CA ALA A 352 -17.94 -8.97 21.26
C ALA A 352 -18.20 -9.12 22.76
N GLN A 353 -19.47 -9.23 23.17
CA GLN A 353 -19.84 -9.36 24.58
C GLN A 353 -19.20 -10.57 25.27
N LYS A 354 -19.08 -11.70 24.56
CA LYS A 354 -18.38 -12.89 25.07
C LYS A 354 -16.92 -12.56 25.45
N ASP A 355 -16.21 -11.85 24.58
CA ASP A 355 -14.80 -11.53 24.79
C ASP A 355 -14.63 -10.53 25.95
N ARG A 356 -15.55 -9.56 26.09
CA ARG A 356 -15.58 -8.65 27.25
C ARG A 356 -15.72 -9.38 28.59
N ARG A 357 -16.57 -10.42 28.65
CA ARG A 357 -16.73 -11.27 29.86
C ARG A 357 -15.48 -12.11 30.13
N THR A 358 -14.88 -12.68 29.08
CA THR A 358 -13.63 -13.43 29.20
C THR A 358 -12.52 -12.54 29.71
N LEU A 359 -12.33 -11.36 29.12
CA LEU A 359 -11.32 -10.39 29.54
C LEU A 359 -11.52 -9.93 31.00
N ALA A 360 -12.76 -9.66 31.40
CA ALA A 360 -13.08 -9.35 32.79
C ALA A 360 -12.75 -10.49 33.76
N THR A 361 -12.94 -11.75 33.34
CA THR A 361 -12.59 -12.93 34.13
C THR A 361 -11.07 -13.05 34.30
N LEU A 362 -10.31 -12.86 33.22
CA LEU A 362 -8.85 -12.88 33.25
C LEU A 362 -8.30 -11.73 34.11
N ALA A 363 -8.91 -10.54 34.02
CA ALA A 363 -8.54 -9.37 34.81
C ALA A 363 -8.76 -9.59 36.30
N LYS A 364 -9.93 -10.09 36.70
CA LYS A 364 -10.25 -10.41 38.10
C LYS A 364 -9.27 -11.41 38.74
N ALA A 365 -8.67 -12.27 37.93
CA ALA A 365 -7.69 -13.26 38.38
C ALA A 365 -6.23 -12.76 38.29
N HIS A 366 -5.99 -11.54 37.79
CA HIS A 366 -4.65 -11.00 37.53
C HIS A 366 -3.78 -11.98 36.73
N MET A 367 -4.35 -12.54 35.66
CA MET A 367 -3.67 -13.50 34.78
C MET A 367 -2.79 -12.85 33.71
N PRO A 368 -3.16 -11.73 33.08
CA PRO A 368 -2.33 -11.15 32.02
C PRO A 368 -0.96 -10.70 32.51
N VAL A 369 0.05 -10.85 31.65
CA VAL A 369 1.44 -10.42 31.91
C VAL A 369 1.95 -9.75 30.63
N ALA A 370 2.68 -8.63 30.78
CA ALA A 370 3.28 -7.92 29.65
C ALA A 370 4.80 -8.17 29.54
N ALA A 371 5.41 -7.84 28.40
CA ALA A 371 6.86 -7.84 28.18
C ALA A 371 7.63 -9.07 28.73
N ARG A 372 7.13 -10.28 28.48
CA ARG A 372 7.80 -11.51 28.94
C ARG A 372 8.90 -11.90 27.96
N ARG A 373 10.15 -12.03 28.41
CA ARG A 373 11.26 -12.46 27.54
C ARG A 373 11.08 -13.90 27.05
N LYS A 374 11.34 -14.13 25.76
CA LYS A 374 11.48 -15.49 25.20
C LYS A 374 12.80 -16.08 25.66
N ALA A 375 12.86 -17.39 25.91
CA ALA A 375 14.11 -18.02 26.35
C ALA A 375 15.12 -18.24 25.20
N VAL A 376 14.70 -18.07 23.93
CA VAL A 376 15.56 -18.22 22.74
C VAL A 376 15.32 -17.04 21.80
N GLY A 377 16.41 -16.37 21.42
CA GLY A 377 16.36 -15.06 20.78
C GLY A 377 16.09 -13.97 21.83
N ASN A 378 16.68 -12.78 21.66
CA ASN A 378 16.47 -11.64 22.56
C ASN A 378 15.06 -11.01 22.38
N ASP A 379 14.06 -11.85 22.11
CA ASP A 379 12.72 -11.50 21.67
C ASP A 379 11.73 -11.44 22.84
N TRP A 380 10.60 -10.77 22.62
CA TRP A 380 9.57 -10.53 23.63
C TRP A 380 8.23 -11.20 23.27
N TRP A 381 7.51 -11.64 24.30
CA TRP A 381 6.06 -11.79 24.28
C TRP A 381 5.46 -10.52 24.88
N SER A 382 5.03 -9.57 24.03
CA SER A 382 4.45 -8.30 24.49
C SER A 382 3.24 -8.49 25.41
N VAL A 383 2.42 -9.49 25.13
CA VAL A 383 1.32 -9.92 25.99
C VAL A 383 1.34 -11.44 26.11
N SER A 384 1.23 -11.92 27.34
CA SER A 384 1.18 -13.32 27.72
C SER A 384 0.22 -13.49 28.90
N LEU A 385 0.23 -14.68 29.50
CA LEU A 385 -0.56 -14.99 30.70
C LEU A 385 0.33 -15.70 31.72
N ASP A 386 -0.01 -15.52 32.98
CA ASP A 386 0.45 -16.31 34.12
C ASP A 386 -0.03 -17.76 33.92
N VAL A 387 0.91 -18.61 33.49
CA VAL A 387 0.62 -20.00 33.11
C VAL A 387 0.19 -20.84 34.32
N PRO A 388 0.82 -20.72 35.51
CA PRO A 388 0.34 -21.38 36.72
C PRO A 388 -1.13 -21.05 37.05
N LYS A 389 -1.50 -19.77 37.10
CA LYS A 389 -2.90 -19.37 37.37
C LYS A 389 -3.87 -19.86 36.28
N LEU A 390 -3.42 -19.83 35.03
CA LEU A 390 -4.19 -20.34 33.89
C LEU A 390 -4.46 -21.84 34.03
N MET A 391 -3.43 -22.61 34.40
CA MET A 391 -3.56 -24.05 34.64
C MET A 391 -4.44 -24.33 35.84
N GLU A 392 -4.26 -23.62 36.96
CA GLU A 392 -5.12 -23.76 38.14
C GLU A 392 -6.59 -23.54 37.79
N THR A 393 -6.89 -22.50 37.02
CA THR A 393 -8.27 -22.13 36.67
C THR A 393 -8.95 -23.12 35.71
N TYR A 394 -8.22 -23.65 34.72
CA TYR A 394 -8.83 -24.43 33.64
C TYR A 394 -8.53 -25.94 33.67
N SER A 395 -7.54 -26.39 34.46
CA SER A 395 -7.10 -27.78 34.55
C SER A 395 -7.31 -28.45 35.91
N VAL A 396 -7.63 -27.68 36.95
CA VAL A 396 -7.94 -28.16 38.30
C VAL A 396 -9.43 -28.01 38.57
N PRO A 397 -10.09 -28.95 39.28
CA PRO A 397 -11.49 -28.82 39.66
C PRO A 397 -11.72 -27.60 40.57
N GLY A 398 -12.73 -26.81 40.23
CA GLY A 398 -13.21 -25.72 41.10
C GLY A 398 -13.94 -26.24 42.33
N ALA A 399 -14.44 -25.32 43.16
CA ALA A 399 -15.20 -25.64 44.38
C ALA A 399 -16.50 -26.41 44.11
N ASP A 400 -17.05 -26.31 42.90
CA ASP A 400 -18.21 -27.05 42.39
C ASP A 400 -17.84 -28.40 41.77
N GLY A 401 -16.56 -28.77 41.77
CA GLY A 401 -16.02 -29.97 41.15
C GLY A 401 -15.92 -29.90 39.61
N ALA A 402 -16.27 -28.77 38.99
CA ALA A 402 -16.17 -28.61 37.55
C ALA A 402 -14.72 -28.34 37.12
N CYS A 403 -14.25 -29.04 36.09
CA CYS A 403 -12.96 -28.78 35.45
C CYS A 403 -13.13 -28.81 33.93
N VAL A 404 -12.74 -27.73 33.26
CA VAL A 404 -12.87 -27.57 31.81
C VAL A 404 -12.05 -28.62 31.07
N LEU A 405 -10.78 -28.80 31.46
CA LEU A 405 -9.89 -29.82 30.89
C LEU A 405 -10.45 -31.23 31.09
N ALA A 406 -10.90 -31.56 32.31
CA ALA A 406 -11.49 -32.87 32.60
C ALA A 406 -12.72 -33.14 31.72
N GLY A 407 -13.56 -32.12 31.47
CA GLY A 407 -14.68 -32.21 30.54
C GLY A 407 -14.26 -32.54 29.11
N TRP A 408 -13.16 -31.95 28.61
CA TRP A 408 -12.63 -32.25 27.28
C TRP A 408 -12.06 -33.67 27.19
N ILE A 409 -11.29 -34.09 28.18
CA ILE A 409 -10.72 -35.45 28.26
C ILE A 409 -11.84 -36.49 28.40
N ARG A 410 -12.88 -36.21 29.19
CA ARG A 410 -14.04 -37.10 29.33
C ARG A 410 -14.78 -37.33 28.01
N ASN A 411 -14.77 -36.34 27.11
CA ASN A 411 -15.42 -36.47 25.82
C ASN A 411 -14.51 -37.11 24.76
N PHE A 412 -13.24 -37.36 25.07
CA PHE A 412 -12.30 -38.05 24.20
C PHE A 412 -12.37 -39.56 24.45
N ALA A 413 -12.98 -40.30 23.51
CA ALA A 413 -12.98 -41.77 23.54
C ALA A 413 -11.84 -42.28 22.65
N ALA A 414 -10.67 -42.51 23.24
CA ALA A 414 -9.56 -43.21 22.58
C ALA A 414 -9.81 -44.73 22.66
N PRO A 415 -9.96 -45.44 21.53
CA PRO A 415 -10.24 -46.88 21.53
C PRO A 415 -9.00 -47.76 21.81
N GLY A 416 -7.86 -47.18 22.20
CA GLY A 416 -6.57 -47.88 22.30
C GLY A 416 -5.48 -47.08 23.06
N PRO A 417 -4.18 -47.38 22.86
CA PRO A 417 -3.08 -46.65 23.51
C PRO A 417 -3.13 -45.16 23.17
N THR A 418 -2.61 -44.29 24.05
CA THR A 418 -2.64 -42.83 23.85
C THR A 418 -1.24 -42.23 23.95
N VAL A 419 -0.85 -41.37 23.00
CA VAL A 419 0.33 -40.51 23.09
C VAL A 419 -0.11 -39.10 23.46
N ILE A 420 0.59 -38.48 24.41
CA ILE A 420 0.46 -37.06 24.74
C ILE A 420 1.73 -36.36 24.25
N VAL A 421 1.55 -35.45 23.30
CA VAL A 421 2.63 -34.68 22.67
C VAL A 421 2.53 -33.25 23.14
N TYR A 422 3.65 -32.68 23.58
CA TYR A 422 3.70 -31.27 24.00
C TYR A 422 4.88 -30.53 23.34
N PRO A 423 4.78 -29.21 23.08
CA PRO A 423 5.92 -28.40 22.68
C PRO A 423 7.04 -28.52 23.71
N LYS A 424 8.28 -28.72 23.26
CA LYS A 424 9.42 -28.89 24.16
C LYS A 424 9.59 -27.62 24.99
N ASP A 425 9.57 -27.78 26.31
CA ASP A 425 9.83 -26.67 27.22
C ASP A 425 11.27 -26.18 27.05
N LEU A 426 11.44 -24.88 27.23
CA LEU A 426 12.73 -24.22 27.08
C LEU A 426 13.64 -24.57 28.26
N VAL A 427 14.93 -24.75 28.00
CA VAL A 427 15.93 -25.04 29.04
C VAL A 427 16.04 -23.83 29.99
N GLY A 428 15.87 -24.06 31.29
CA GLY A 428 15.92 -23.00 32.31
C GLY A 428 14.60 -22.24 32.52
N ALA A 429 13.53 -22.57 31.79
CA ALA A 429 12.18 -22.08 32.04
C ALA A 429 11.36 -23.12 32.82
N GLU A 430 10.29 -22.67 33.49
CA GLU A 430 9.31 -23.56 34.10
C GLU A 430 8.63 -24.45 33.05
N ALA A 431 8.60 -25.76 33.32
CA ALA A 431 8.20 -26.80 32.36
C ALA A 431 6.68 -26.93 32.18
N HIS A 432 6.02 -25.82 31.86
CA HIS A 432 4.56 -25.72 31.84
C HIS A 432 3.89 -26.61 30.80
N ASN A 433 4.51 -26.81 29.62
CA ASN A 433 3.93 -27.70 28.62
C ASN A 433 3.93 -29.15 29.10
N ARG A 434 5.04 -29.58 29.73
CA ARG A 434 5.14 -30.89 30.38
C ARG A 434 4.16 -31.05 31.53
N LEU A 435 4.01 -30.04 32.39
CA LEU A 435 3.08 -30.09 33.53
C LEU A 435 1.62 -30.25 33.06
N LEU A 436 1.21 -29.55 31.99
CA LEU A 436 -0.11 -29.73 31.41
C LEU A 436 -0.28 -31.14 30.80
N ALA A 437 0.75 -31.67 30.13
CA ALA A 437 0.73 -33.02 29.59
C ALA A 437 0.58 -34.08 30.69
N GLN A 438 1.30 -33.94 31.81
CA GLN A 438 1.17 -34.80 32.98
C GLN A 438 -0.20 -34.71 33.65
N ARG A 439 -0.79 -33.51 33.66
CA ARG A 439 -2.16 -33.34 34.16
C ARG A 439 -3.18 -34.07 33.28
N ILE A 440 -3.00 -34.03 31.96
CA ILE A 440 -3.83 -34.79 31.02
C ILE A 440 -3.65 -36.30 31.22
N GLU A 441 -2.42 -36.76 31.42
CA GLU A 441 -2.12 -38.17 31.74
C GLU A 441 -2.87 -38.63 32.99
N SER A 442 -2.82 -37.84 34.07
CA SER A 442 -3.53 -38.17 35.33
C SER A 442 -5.04 -38.27 35.10
N LEU A 443 -5.64 -37.32 34.38
CA LEU A 443 -7.08 -37.32 34.07
C LEU A 443 -7.50 -38.52 33.19
N LEU A 444 -6.63 -38.99 32.30
CA LEU A 444 -6.88 -40.18 31.50
C LEU A 444 -6.81 -41.46 32.35
N LEU A 445 -5.81 -41.57 33.23
CA LEU A 445 -5.64 -42.72 34.12
C LEU A 445 -6.77 -42.83 35.16
N GLU A 446 -7.25 -41.71 35.69
CA GLU A 446 -8.42 -41.65 36.59
C GLU A 446 -9.68 -42.22 35.91
N ARG A 447 -9.87 -41.93 34.62
CA ARG A 447 -11.03 -42.36 33.84
C ARG A 447 -10.94 -43.80 33.37
N ALA A 448 -9.77 -44.23 32.89
CA ALA A 448 -9.57 -45.54 32.29
C ALA A 448 -8.28 -46.20 32.84
N PRO A 449 -8.35 -46.74 34.08
CA PRO A 449 -7.23 -47.42 34.71
C PRO A 449 -6.75 -48.58 33.83
N GLY A 450 -5.47 -48.55 33.42
CA GLY A 450 -4.86 -49.57 32.54
C GLY A 450 -4.65 -49.14 31.09
N THR A 451 -5.03 -47.91 30.71
CA THR A 451 -4.67 -47.34 29.40
C THR A 451 -3.15 -47.16 29.31
N VAL A 452 -2.54 -47.64 28.22
CA VAL A 452 -1.10 -47.41 27.97
C VAL A 452 -0.91 -46.00 27.42
N ILE A 453 -0.23 -45.14 28.19
CA ILE A 453 0.02 -43.74 27.85
C ILE A 453 1.52 -43.50 27.68
N LYS A 454 1.91 -42.75 26.64
CA LYS A 454 3.27 -42.21 26.49
C LYS A 454 3.22 -40.69 26.43
N VAL A 455 3.95 -40.01 27.32
CA VAL A 455 4.10 -38.55 27.31
C VAL A 455 5.46 -38.21 26.70
N VAL A 456 5.46 -37.47 25.59
CA VAL A 456 6.67 -37.12 24.83
C VAL A 456 6.65 -35.66 24.39
N ASP A 457 7.81 -35.03 24.33
CA ASP A 457 7.90 -33.72 23.68
C ASP A 457 7.94 -33.87 22.15
N HIS A 458 7.54 -32.82 21.43
CA HIS A 458 7.41 -32.86 19.98
C HIS A 458 8.69 -33.23 19.22
N THR A 459 9.89 -33.00 19.77
CA THR A 459 11.15 -33.29 19.06
C THR A 459 11.38 -34.79 18.90
N HIS A 460 10.76 -35.62 19.74
CA HIS A 460 10.76 -37.08 19.58
C HIS A 460 9.94 -37.55 18.36
N LEU A 461 9.15 -36.68 17.73
CA LEU A 461 8.41 -37.01 16.52
C LEU A 461 9.24 -36.80 15.24
N ASP A 462 10.36 -36.06 15.28
CA ASP A 462 11.20 -35.78 14.10
C ASP A 462 11.89 -37.05 13.60
N LYS A 463 12.44 -37.80 14.55
CA LYS A 463 13.07 -39.11 14.33
C LYS A 463 12.64 -40.06 15.45
N PRO A 464 11.40 -40.59 15.39
CA PRO A 464 10.89 -41.43 16.46
C PRO A 464 11.71 -42.72 16.55
N GLU A 465 12.11 -43.06 17.78
CA GLU A 465 12.72 -44.35 18.08
C GLU A 465 11.79 -45.49 17.63
N PRO A 466 12.33 -46.69 17.29
CA PRO A 466 11.54 -47.81 16.78
C PRO A 466 10.30 -48.13 17.63
N ASP A 467 10.45 -48.08 18.95
CA ASP A 467 9.38 -48.38 19.92
C ASP A 467 8.30 -47.30 19.98
N LEU A 468 8.67 -46.02 19.81
CA LEU A 468 7.72 -44.92 19.73
C LEU A 468 6.99 -44.96 18.38
N LYS A 469 7.72 -45.22 17.28
CA LYS A 469 7.14 -45.34 15.94
C LYS A 469 6.14 -46.49 15.85
N ALA A 470 6.44 -47.64 16.47
CA ALA A 470 5.50 -48.76 16.55
C ALA A 470 4.26 -48.38 17.37
N PHE A 471 4.46 -47.76 18.54
CA PHE A 471 3.36 -47.30 19.41
C PHE A 471 2.42 -46.30 18.71
N LEU A 472 2.98 -45.35 17.96
CA LEU A 472 2.22 -44.30 17.27
C LEU A 472 1.27 -44.80 16.18
N LYS A 473 1.50 -45.98 15.60
CA LYS A 473 0.63 -46.52 14.54
C LYS A 473 -0.79 -46.82 15.02
N ASP A 474 -0.91 -47.29 16.26
CA ASP A 474 -2.17 -47.73 16.86
C ASP A 474 -2.66 -46.77 17.96
N ALA A 475 -1.91 -45.70 18.24
CA ALA A 475 -2.21 -44.76 19.32
C ALA A 475 -3.10 -43.58 18.88
N ALA A 476 -3.98 -43.17 19.77
CA ALA A 476 -4.62 -41.85 19.72
C ALA A 476 -3.62 -40.77 20.14
N ALA A 477 -3.65 -39.59 19.51
CA ALA A 477 -2.73 -38.50 19.84
C ALA A 477 -3.46 -37.33 20.52
N ILE A 478 -2.95 -36.85 21.64
CA ILE A 478 -3.34 -35.59 22.26
C ILE A 478 -2.17 -34.62 22.17
N VAL A 479 -2.36 -33.47 21.54
CA VAL A 479 -1.38 -32.40 21.47
C VAL A 479 -1.81 -31.28 22.42
N ALA A 480 -0.98 -30.91 23.38
CA ALA A 480 -1.35 -29.95 24.41
C ALA A 480 -0.29 -28.88 24.66
N SER A 481 -0.74 -27.64 24.89
CA SER A 481 0.09 -26.53 25.37
C SER A 481 -0.77 -25.53 26.15
N PRO A 482 -0.28 -24.90 27.23
CA PRO A 482 -1.09 -23.96 28.00
C PRO A 482 -1.53 -22.74 27.18
N ILE A 483 -0.61 -22.16 26.39
CA ILE A 483 -0.86 -20.95 25.61
C ILE A 483 -0.37 -21.16 24.19
N VAL A 484 -1.21 -20.80 23.21
CA VAL A 484 -0.87 -20.85 21.78
C VAL A 484 -1.11 -19.49 21.15
N SER A 485 -0.16 -18.97 20.36
CA SER A 485 -0.36 -17.76 19.56
C SER A 485 -0.96 -18.10 18.18
N ASN A 486 -0.19 -17.97 17.09
CA ASN A 486 -0.60 -18.38 15.74
C ASN A 486 -0.56 -19.90 15.54
N GLY A 487 -0.10 -20.66 16.53
CA GLY A 487 -0.08 -22.12 16.50
C GLY A 487 0.91 -22.74 15.52
N PHE A 488 1.99 -22.05 15.18
CA PHE A 488 3.07 -22.60 14.33
C PHE A 488 3.56 -23.96 14.81
N VAL A 489 3.85 -24.09 16.11
CA VAL A 489 4.31 -25.37 16.71
C VAL A 489 3.22 -26.45 16.63
N PHE A 490 1.94 -26.09 16.79
CA PHE A 490 0.84 -27.03 16.62
C PHE A 490 0.71 -27.51 15.16
N LYS A 491 0.89 -26.62 14.19
CA LYS A 491 0.93 -26.98 12.76
C LYS A 491 2.13 -27.90 12.45
N GLN A 492 3.29 -27.63 13.03
CA GLN A 492 4.48 -28.48 12.90
C GLN A 492 4.22 -29.88 13.46
N ILE A 493 3.73 -29.98 14.70
CA ILE A 493 3.36 -31.25 15.33
C ILE A 493 2.32 -31.99 14.47
N SER A 494 1.32 -31.28 13.94
CA SER A 494 0.31 -31.86 13.05
C SER A 494 0.92 -32.46 11.79
N ALA A 495 1.84 -31.74 11.14
CA ALA A 495 2.54 -32.22 9.96
C ALA A 495 3.37 -33.47 10.26
N MET A 496 4.06 -33.51 11.41
CA MET A 496 4.85 -34.66 11.83
C MET A 496 3.95 -35.87 12.14
N LEU A 497 2.86 -35.68 12.89
CA LEU A 497 1.89 -36.73 13.21
C LEU A 497 1.24 -37.32 11.95
N ARG A 498 1.05 -36.55 10.87
CA ARG A 498 0.59 -37.09 9.58
C ARG A 498 1.54 -38.13 8.98
N LEU A 499 2.83 -38.03 9.26
CA LEU A 499 3.84 -38.97 8.78
C LEU A 499 4.00 -40.18 9.70
N VAL A 500 4.06 -39.95 11.02
CA VAL A 500 4.41 -40.99 12.00
C VAL A 500 3.20 -41.73 12.58
N GLN A 501 2.00 -41.14 12.49
CA GLN A 501 0.73 -41.68 12.95
C GLN A 501 -0.33 -41.49 11.84
N PRO A 502 -0.25 -42.26 10.73
CA PRO A 502 -1.08 -42.04 9.54
C PRO A 502 -2.59 -42.26 9.80
N SER A 503 -2.94 -43.13 10.74
CA SER A 503 -4.31 -43.48 11.15
C SER A 503 -4.53 -43.24 12.64
N GLY A 504 -5.74 -42.85 13.04
CA GLY A 504 -6.14 -42.68 14.44
C GLY A 504 -6.52 -41.24 14.84
N PRO A 505 -7.30 -41.06 15.93
CA PRO A 505 -7.84 -39.76 16.30
C PRO A 505 -6.76 -38.83 16.89
N ARG A 506 -6.87 -37.53 16.57
CA ARG A 506 -6.00 -36.47 17.08
C ARG A 506 -6.81 -35.41 17.79
N LEU A 507 -6.47 -35.08 19.03
CA LEU A 507 -7.08 -34.01 19.82
C LEU A 507 -6.05 -32.92 20.12
N TYR A 508 -6.36 -31.67 19.78
CA TYR A 508 -5.51 -30.52 20.12
C TYR A 508 -6.15 -29.76 21.27
N ILE A 509 -5.35 -29.39 22.28
CA ILE A 509 -5.79 -28.69 23.49
C ILE A 509 -4.90 -27.47 23.73
N ALA A 510 -5.53 -26.30 23.90
CA ALA A 510 -4.88 -25.12 24.45
C ALA A 510 -5.72 -24.56 25.61
N LEU A 511 -5.12 -23.98 26.67
CA LEU A 511 -5.94 -23.31 27.69
C LEU A 511 -6.32 -21.91 27.23
N GLY A 512 -5.34 -21.11 26.76
CA GLY A 512 -5.55 -19.81 26.13
C GLY A 512 -5.00 -19.76 24.71
N VAL A 513 -5.70 -19.08 23.80
CA VAL A 513 -5.22 -18.82 22.43
C VAL A 513 -5.17 -17.31 22.18
N LEU A 514 -4.00 -16.78 21.83
CA LEU A 514 -3.75 -15.36 21.55
C LEU A 514 -3.25 -15.18 20.10
N PRO A 515 -4.10 -15.41 19.08
CA PRO A 515 -3.71 -15.30 17.68
C PRO A 515 -3.51 -13.82 17.28
N GLU A 516 -2.77 -13.58 16.20
CA GLU A 516 -2.65 -12.23 15.65
C GLU A 516 -3.99 -11.68 15.15
N SER A 517 -4.82 -12.53 14.52
CA SER A 517 -6.11 -12.11 13.97
C SER A 517 -7.13 -13.24 13.99
N GLN A 518 -8.41 -12.88 13.81
CA GLN A 518 -9.48 -13.86 13.69
C GLN A 518 -9.30 -14.78 12.47
N ALA A 519 -8.69 -14.27 11.39
CA ALA A 519 -8.39 -15.06 10.20
C ALA A 519 -7.33 -16.13 10.50
N ARG A 520 -6.24 -15.76 11.16
CA ARG A 520 -5.18 -16.70 11.57
C ARG A 520 -5.70 -17.78 12.52
N PHE A 521 -6.61 -17.41 13.43
CA PHE A 521 -7.25 -18.37 14.31
C PHE A 521 -8.09 -19.41 13.55
N LYS A 522 -8.87 -18.97 12.56
CA LYS A 522 -9.66 -19.87 11.70
C LYS A 522 -8.75 -20.78 10.86
N GLU A 523 -7.67 -20.24 10.32
CA GLU A 523 -6.65 -20.99 9.58
C GLU A 523 -6.03 -22.08 10.47
N LEU A 524 -5.56 -21.73 11.67
CA LEU A 524 -5.04 -22.69 12.64
C LEU A 524 -6.05 -23.81 12.93
N SER A 525 -7.29 -23.44 13.21
CA SER A 525 -8.37 -24.40 13.52
C SER A 525 -8.68 -25.33 12.35
N SER A 526 -8.57 -24.83 11.11
CA SER A 526 -8.75 -25.61 9.89
C SER A 526 -7.59 -26.57 9.64
N ASP A 527 -6.35 -26.07 9.75
CA ASP A 527 -5.13 -26.83 9.43
C ASP A 527 -4.94 -28.05 10.32
N ILE A 528 -5.19 -27.89 11.63
CA ILE A 528 -5.09 -29.00 12.59
C ILE A 528 -6.39 -29.82 12.67
N GLY A 529 -7.47 -29.35 12.06
CA GLY A 529 -8.80 -29.96 12.07
C GLY A 529 -9.07 -30.95 10.93
N ALA A 530 -8.29 -30.93 9.85
CA ALA A 530 -8.43 -31.86 8.73
C ALA A 530 -7.72 -33.19 8.99
N ASN A 531 -8.47 -34.22 9.41
CA ASN A 531 -8.03 -35.62 9.49
C ASN A 531 -8.71 -36.46 8.39
N ALA A 532 -8.07 -37.57 7.99
CA ALA A 532 -8.53 -38.45 6.90
C ALA A 532 -9.82 -39.23 7.23
N ASP A 533 -10.10 -39.47 8.51
CA ASP A 533 -11.34 -40.10 8.97
C ASP A 533 -12.25 -39.07 9.65
N SER A 534 -13.55 -39.23 9.43
CA SER A 534 -14.66 -38.40 9.91
C SER A 534 -14.86 -38.39 11.43
N SER A 535 -13.78 -38.30 12.23
CA SER A 535 -13.84 -38.21 13.69
C SER A 535 -13.96 -36.75 14.16
N ALA A 536 -14.87 -36.51 15.10
CA ALA A 536 -15.32 -35.18 15.53
C ALA A 536 -14.39 -34.47 16.55
N TYR A 537 -13.16 -34.94 16.75
CA TYR A 537 -12.27 -34.46 17.82
C TYR A 537 -11.55 -33.16 17.41
N ARG A 538 -12.30 -32.06 17.49
CA ARG A 538 -11.87 -30.69 17.15
C ARG A 538 -10.91 -30.11 18.19
N PHE A 539 -10.08 -29.16 17.75
CA PHE A 539 -9.27 -28.27 18.59
C PHE A 539 -10.10 -27.67 19.74
N LYS A 540 -9.68 -27.92 20.99
CA LYS A 540 -10.31 -27.45 22.23
C LYS A 540 -9.50 -26.33 22.85
N TYR A 541 -10.21 -25.30 23.29
CA TYR A 541 -9.63 -24.16 24.00
C TYR A 541 -10.63 -23.52 24.97
N ALA A 542 -10.14 -22.91 26.05
CA ALA A 542 -11.01 -22.25 27.03
C ALA A 542 -11.46 -20.88 26.51
N PHE A 543 -10.52 -20.14 25.92
CA PHE A 543 -10.79 -18.89 25.21
C PHE A 543 -9.80 -18.66 24.07
N ALA A 544 -10.21 -17.81 23.13
CA ALA A 544 -9.38 -17.32 22.05
C ALA A 544 -9.62 -15.81 21.90
N LEU A 545 -8.55 -15.02 22.00
CA LEU A 545 -8.60 -13.56 21.96
C LEU A 545 -7.58 -13.07 20.92
N PRO A 546 -8.00 -12.68 19.71
CA PRO A 546 -7.10 -12.05 18.75
C PRO A 546 -6.53 -10.74 19.31
N VAL A 547 -5.21 -10.56 19.29
CA VAL A 547 -4.52 -9.41 19.94
C VAL A 547 -3.71 -8.55 18.98
N GLY A 548 -3.73 -8.83 17.68
CA GLY A 548 -2.89 -8.16 16.71
C GLY A 548 -1.42 -8.58 16.82
N ARG A 549 -0.57 -7.91 16.03
CA ARG A 549 0.90 -8.05 16.10
C ARG A 549 1.47 -7.12 17.16
N ILE A 550 1.04 -7.30 18.40
CA ILE A 550 1.45 -6.46 19.53
C ILE A 550 2.96 -6.59 19.85
N ASP A 551 3.56 -7.71 19.48
CA ASP A 551 5.00 -7.96 19.47
C ASP A 551 5.77 -7.02 18.53
N ARG A 552 5.15 -6.62 17.40
CA ARG A 552 5.70 -5.62 16.48
C ARG A 552 5.27 -4.20 16.80
N ALA A 553 4.21 -4.05 17.59
CA ALA A 553 3.70 -2.74 17.98
C ALA A 553 4.61 -2.12 19.06
N ILE A 554 5.03 -2.88 20.06
CA ILE A 554 5.78 -2.35 21.20
C ILE A 554 7.28 -2.59 21.01
N GLN A 555 8.08 -1.53 21.11
CA GLN A 555 9.53 -1.59 20.99
C GLN A 555 10.20 -1.68 22.37
N TRP A 556 10.11 -2.85 23.01
CA TRP A 556 10.59 -3.06 24.37
C TRP A 556 12.09 -2.81 24.56
N ASP A 557 12.92 -3.14 23.57
CA ASP A 557 14.37 -2.92 23.66
C ASP A 557 14.70 -1.42 23.64
N GLN A 558 14.06 -0.64 22.78
CA GLN A 558 14.24 0.81 22.73
C GLN A 558 13.77 1.48 24.03
N GLU A 559 12.63 1.04 24.57
CA GLU A 559 12.15 1.51 25.88
C GLU A 559 13.13 1.16 26.99
N LEU A 560 13.69 -0.05 27.01
CA LEU A 560 14.62 -0.47 28.05
C LEU A 560 15.89 0.38 28.04
N THR A 561 16.46 0.67 26.86
CA THR A 561 17.60 1.59 26.72
C THR A 561 17.26 2.98 27.24
N LEU A 562 16.12 3.53 26.84
CA LEU A 562 15.70 4.85 27.31
C LEU A 562 15.48 4.90 28.83
N LEU A 563 14.94 3.83 29.43
CA LEU A 563 14.77 3.74 30.88
C LEU A 563 16.13 3.66 31.61
N ASP A 564 17.12 2.99 31.03
CA ASP A 564 18.47 2.96 31.58
C ASP A 564 19.08 4.36 31.58
N ASP A 565 19.01 5.08 30.45
CA ASP A 565 19.53 6.44 30.31
C ASP A 565 18.84 7.44 31.26
N VAL A 566 17.51 7.35 31.39
CA VAL A 566 16.72 8.22 32.28
C VAL A 566 17.07 7.96 33.75
N ILE A 567 17.20 6.69 34.17
CA ILE A 567 17.53 6.36 35.55
C ILE A 567 18.97 6.79 35.87
N GLU A 568 19.93 6.55 34.98
CA GLU A 568 21.32 6.99 35.15
C GLU A 568 21.43 8.53 35.24
N SER A 569 20.67 9.24 34.41
CA SER A 569 20.60 10.70 34.44
C SER A 569 19.99 11.22 35.75
N CYS A 570 18.93 10.58 36.24
CA CYS A 570 18.34 10.94 37.55
C CYS A 570 19.35 10.73 38.69
N GLU A 571 20.08 9.60 38.68
CA GLU A 571 21.11 9.32 39.68
C GLU A 571 22.27 10.33 39.62
N THR A 572 22.66 10.75 38.42
CA THR A 572 23.73 11.75 38.21
C THR A 572 23.32 13.14 38.68
N GLU A 573 22.07 13.52 38.48
CA GLU A 573 21.51 14.84 38.84
C GLU A 573 20.93 14.89 40.27
N ASP A 574 21.07 13.82 41.06
CA ASP A 574 20.51 13.66 42.42
C ASP A 574 18.97 13.84 42.46
N ILE A 575 18.30 13.40 41.39
CA ILE A 575 16.84 13.39 41.25
C ILE A 575 16.28 12.04 41.71
N ALA A 576 15.24 12.07 42.54
CA ALA A 576 14.62 10.86 43.07
C ALA A 576 13.98 9.99 41.98
N VAL A 577 14.45 8.76 41.82
CA VAL A 577 13.88 7.76 40.90
C VAL A 577 12.68 7.05 41.55
N PRO A 578 11.49 7.05 40.93
CA PRO A 578 10.34 6.32 41.44
C PRO A 578 10.60 4.82 41.54
N LYS A 579 10.21 4.19 42.65
CA LYS A 579 10.39 2.74 42.86
C LYS A 579 9.74 1.88 41.78
N ASN A 580 8.58 2.30 41.27
CA ASN A 580 7.90 1.57 40.20
C ASN A 580 8.60 1.73 38.84
N LEU A 581 9.35 2.81 38.63
CA LEU A 581 10.15 3.01 37.41
C LEU A 581 11.36 2.07 37.39
N SER A 582 12.13 2.05 38.48
CA SER A 582 13.28 1.13 38.62
C SER A 582 12.83 -0.33 38.68
N GLY A 583 11.76 -0.63 39.44
CA GLY A 583 11.17 -1.97 39.51
C GLY A 583 10.69 -2.47 38.15
N ARG A 584 10.12 -1.59 37.31
CA ARG A 584 9.75 -1.91 35.93
C ARG A 584 10.97 -2.28 35.08
N ARG A 585 12.02 -1.45 35.06
CA ARG A 585 13.27 -1.75 34.34
C ARG A 585 13.83 -3.12 34.73
N ASP A 586 13.88 -3.40 36.03
CA ASP A 586 14.42 -4.67 36.54
C ASP A 586 13.53 -5.86 36.14
N ALA A 587 12.21 -5.70 36.20
CA ALA A 587 11.26 -6.72 35.75
C ALA A 587 11.31 -6.97 34.23
N MET A 588 11.62 -5.96 33.40
CA MET A 588 11.86 -6.14 31.95
C MET A 588 13.11 -6.99 31.66
N ARG A 589 14.10 -6.99 32.56
CA ARG A 589 15.30 -7.85 32.45
C ARG A 589 15.04 -9.27 32.95
N SER A 590 13.97 -9.49 33.72
CA SER A 590 13.55 -10.79 34.24
C SER A 590 12.76 -11.62 33.21
N PRO A 591 12.84 -12.97 33.24
CA PRO A 591 12.01 -13.85 32.40
C PRO A 591 10.53 -13.89 32.80
N THR A 592 10.15 -13.31 33.93
CA THR A 592 8.76 -13.31 34.43
C THR A 592 7.87 -12.33 33.68
N GLY A 593 8.43 -11.25 33.12
CA GLY A 593 7.68 -10.15 32.52
C GLY A 593 7.12 -9.16 33.55
N LEU A 594 6.32 -8.23 33.05
CA LEU A 594 5.71 -7.13 33.78
C LEU A 594 4.31 -7.48 34.27
N THR A 595 4.13 -7.41 35.59
CA THR A 595 2.83 -7.54 36.25
C THR A 595 2.09 -6.21 36.27
N ASP A 596 0.81 -6.24 36.64
CA ASP A 596 -0.12 -5.12 36.48
C ASP A 596 0.44 -3.76 36.90
N ILE A 597 0.96 -3.63 38.13
CA ILE A 597 1.47 -2.35 38.68
C ILE A 597 2.70 -1.81 37.94
N LEU A 598 3.44 -2.69 37.26
CA LEU A 598 4.65 -2.36 36.51
C LEU A 598 4.40 -2.32 35.01
N THR A 599 3.15 -2.44 34.51
CA THR A 599 2.87 -2.60 33.07
C THR A 599 2.99 -1.32 32.26
N PHE A 600 2.75 -0.16 32.89
CA PHE A 600 2.90 1.16 32.29
C PHE A 600 3.94 1.98 33.05
N LEU A 601 4.36 3.11 32.49
CA LEU A 601 5.13 4.11 33.24
C LEU A 601 4.29 4.64 34.41
N PRO A 602 4.92 4.86 35.58
CA PRO A 602 4.20 5.40 36.72
C PRO A 602 3.73 6.83 36.45
N THR A 603 2.77 7.26 37.26
CA THR A 603 2.35 8.67 37.36
C THR A 603 3.51 9.56 37.82
N SER A 604 3.33 10.89 37.74
CA SER A 604 4.30 11.88 38.28
C SER A 604 4.73 11.58 39.72
N ALA A 605 3.77 11.22 40.58
CA ALA A 605 4.00 10.82 41.97
C ALA A 605 4.63 9.42 42.14
N GLY A 606 4.94 8.70 41.05
CA GLY A 606 5.53 7.37 41.08
C GLY A 606 4.55 6.22 41.30
N ALA A 607 3.24 6.49 41.38
CA ALA A 607 2.20 5.48 41.58
C ALA A 607 1.83 4.75 40.26
N PRO A 608 1.30 3.52 40.30
CA PRO A 608 0.81 2.83 39.10
C PRO A 608 -0.37 3.56 38.45
N GLN A 609 -0.65 3.26 37.18
CA GLN A 609 -1.75 3.90 36.44
C GLN A 609 -3.11 3.36 36.90
N PRO A 610 -4.02 4.23 37.40
CA PRO A 610 -5.33 3.78 37.87
C PRO A 610 -6.29 3.48 36.72
N ILE A 611 -7.27 2.62 37.00
CA ILE A 611 -8.44 2.33 36.19
C ILE A 611 -9.71 2.60 37.01
N SER A 612 -10.67 3.31 36.42
CA SER A 612 -11.93 3.61 37.08
C SER A 612 -12.93 2.44 36.97
N ALA A 613 -13.91 2.42 37.87
CA ALA A 613 -15.04 1.47 37.81
C ALA A 613 -15.89 1.59 36.52
N GLY A 614 -15.66 2.63 35.71
CA GLY A 614 -16.37 2.89 34.47
C GLY A 614 -15.83 2.14 33.26
N PHE A 615 -14.88 1.21 33.40
CA PHE A 615 -14.23 0.58 32.25
C PHE A 615 -15.16 -0.35 31.45
N LEU A 616 -15.81 0.21 30.42
CA LEU A 616 -16.87 -0.43 29.63
C LEU A 616 -16.45 -1.63 28.77
N LEU A 617 -15.14 -1.88 28.63
CA LEU A 617 -14.63 -3.05 27.91
C LEU A 617 -14.64 -4.34 28.75
N TRP A 618 -14.97 -4.26 30.04
CA TRP A 618 -15.26 -5.41 30.89
C TRP A 618 -16.76 -5.53 31.17
N ASP A 619 -17.32 -6.70 30.86
CA ASP A 619 -18.72 -7.02 31.16
C ASP A 619 -18.76 -7.93 32.40
N ILE A 620 -18.97 -7.33 33.58
CA ILE A 620 -18.98 -8.00 34.89
C ILE A 620 -19.97 -7.33 35.86
N GLU A 621 -20.59 -8.11 36.73
CA GLU A 621 -21.61 -7.62 37.69
C GLU A 621 -21.06 -6.57 38.68
N LYS A 622 -19.84 -6.80 39.17
CA LYS A 622 -19.14 -5.89 40.08
C LYS A 622 -18.01 -5.24 39.30
N PRO A 623 -18.09 -3.93 39.01
CA PRO A 623 -17.04 -3.24 38.29
C PRO A 623 -15.69 -3.38 38.98
N LEU A 624 -14.64 -3.60 38.19
CA LEU A 624 -13.25 -3.62 38.66
C LEU A 624 -12.69 -2.19 38.57
N ALA A 625 -12.00 -1.76 39.61
CA ALA A 625 -11.33 -0.47 39.72
C ALA A 625 -10.12 -0.62 40.63
N GLY A 626 -9.08 0.18 40.41
CA GLY A 626 -7.83 0.07 41.15
C GLY A 626 -6.64 0.52 40.32
N ASP A 627 -5.43 0.19 40.77
CA ASP A 627 -4.16 0.51 40.11
C ASP A 627 -3.33 -0.76 39.81
N ASP A 628 -3.96 -1.92 39.97
CA ASP A 628 -3.39 -3.26 39.86
C ASP A 628 -3.97 -4.06 38.68
N PHE A 629 -4.35 -3.38 37.60
CA PHE A 629 -4.88 -4.03 36.39
C PHE A 629 -4.14 -3.71 35.08
N GLY A 630 -2.94 -3.14 35.11
CA GLY A 630 -2.24 -2.66 33.92
C GLY A 630 -2.10 -3.68 32.78
N ALA A 631 -1.67 -4.92 33.09
CA ALA A 631 -1.49 -5.97 32.09
C ALA A 631 -2.84 -6.43 31.54
N SER A 632 -3.86 -6.43 32.40
CA SER A 632 -5.23 -6.76 32.04
C SER A 632 -5.86 -5.72 31.11
N VAL A 633 -5.61 -4.44 31.35
CA VAL A 633 -6.03 -3.34 30.48
C VAL A 633 -5.29 -3.42 29.15
N LEU A 634 -3.98 -3.71 29.14
CA LEU A 634 -3.21 -3.86 27.90
C LEU A 634 -3.74 -5.00 27.02
N LEU A 635 -3.98 -6.19 27.58
CA LEU A 635 -4.59 -7.32 26.84
C LEU A 635 -5.97 -6.96 26.30
N THR A 636 -6.78 -6.27 27.11
CA THR A 636 -8.14 -5.84 26.73
C THR A 636 -8.10 -4.87 25.56
N VAL A 637 -7.22 -3.86 25.62
CA VAL A 637 -7.08 -2.86 24.55
C VAL A 637 -6.47 -3.49 23.29
N ALA A 638 -5.51 -4.40 23.41
CA ALA A 638 -4.97 -5.14 22.27
C ALA A 638 -6.06 -5.91 21.51
N ALA A 639 -6.91 -6.63 22.25
CA ALA A 639 -8.05 -7.34 21.67
C ALA A 639 -9.10 -6.39 21.08
N PHE A 640 -9.34 -5.25 21.73
CA PHE A 640 -10.26 -4.23 21.25
C PHE A 640 -9.81 -3.57 19.94
N LEU A 641 -8.52 -3.21 19.83
CA LEU A 641 -7.95 -2.64 18.60
C LEU A 641 -7.96 -3.67 17.48
N GLU A 642 -7.61 -4.93 17.76
CA GLU A 642 -7.68 -5.99 16.75
C GLU A 642 -9.11 -6.28 16.28
N ALA A 643 -10.09 -6.22 17.17
CA ALA A 643 -11.50 -6.30 16.80
C ALA A 643 -11.92 -5.12 15.90
N SER A 644 -11.40 -3.91 16.18
CA SER A 644 -11.63 -2.71 15.36
C SER A 644 -10.95 -2.79 13.98
N ARG A 645 -9.79 -3.44 13.86
CA ARG A 645 -9.10 -3.71 12.58
C ARG A 645 -9.86 -4.72 11.70
N ASN A 646 -10.60 -5.65 12.34
CA ASN A 646 -11.41 -6.66 11.65
C ASN A 646 -12.88 -6.24 11.45
N ALA A 647 -13.29 -5.04 11.90
CA ALA A 647 -14.64 -4.55 11.73
C ALA A 647 -14.99 -4.33 10.25
N ARG A 648 -16.29 -4.44 9.89
CA ARG A 648 -16.76 -4.27 8.51
C ARG A 648 -16.45 -2.86 8.01
N SER A 649 -15.94 -2.77 6.78
CA SER A 649 -15.45 -1.53 6.12
C SER A 649 -16.46 -0.37 6.07
N GLY A 650 -17.77 -0.67 6.12
CA GLY A 650 -18.84 0.32 5.97
C GLY A 650 -19.14 1.15 7.23
N ASP A 651 -18.55 0.86 8.39
CA ASP A 651 -18.71 1.69 9.59
C ASP A 651 -17.58 2.73 9.63
N VAL A 652 -17.93 3.98 9.30
CA VAL A 652 -17.01 5.13 9.30
C VAL A 652 -16.45 5.39 10.70
N GLU A 653 -17.16 4.96 11.76
CA GLU A 653 -16.82 5.27 13.15
C GLU A 653 -16.00 4.19 13.86
N THR A 654 -15.82 2.98 13.33
CA THR A 654 -15.20 1.86 14.10
C THR A 654 -14.11 1.04 13.43
N SER A 655 -13.95 1.15 12.12
CA SER A 655 -13.01 0.28 11.41
C SER A 655 -11.63 0.92 11.30
N LEU A 656 -10.65 0.37 12.04
CA LEU A 656 -9.21 0.69 11.92
C LEU A 656 -8.56 0.08 10.67
N ARG A 657 -9.35 -0.36 9.69
CA ARG A 657 -8.84 -0.96 8.46
C ARG A 657 -8.33 0.14 7.54
N SER A 658 -7.01 0.19 7.30
CA SER A 658 -6.44 1.03 6.25
C SER A 658 -6.73 0.43 4.88
N GLY A 659 -7.17 1.27 3.94
CA GLY A 659 -7.31 0.92 2.53
C GLY A 659 -5.99 1.11 1.76
N VAL A 660 -5.97 0.71 0.49
CA VAL A 660 -4.78 0.85 -0.38
C VAL A 660 -4.40 2.32 -0.59
N PHE A 661 -5.37 3.24 -0.53
CA PHE A 661 -5.18 4.66 -0.81
C PHE A 661 -5.52 5.58 0.37
N GLN A 662 -6.19 5.07 1.41
CA GLN A 662 -6.57 5.86 2.57
C GLN A 662 -6.06 5.17 3.83
N HIS A 663 -5.12 5.85 4.47
CA HIS A 663 -4.62 5.44 5.77
C HIS A 663 -5.63 5.76 6.87
N THR A 664 -5.61 5.01 7.96
CA THR A 664 -6.56 5.15 9.06
C THR A 664 -5.81 5.50 10.34
N LEU A 665 -6.26 6.54 11.03
CA LEU A 665 -5.70 7.01 12.29
C LEU A 665 -6.72 6.87 13.41
N ILE A 666 -6.23 6.60 14.62
CA ILE A 666 -7.04 6.77 15.83
C ILE A 666 -7.30 8.27 16.00
N GLU A 667 -8.56 8.67 16.13
CA GLU A 667 -8.89 10.09 16.31
C GLU A 667 -8.39 10.60 17.68
N PRO A 668 -7.78 11.79 17.79
CA PRO A 668 -7.31 12.36 19.07
C PRO A 668 -8.39 12.38 20.17
N ALA A 669 -9.65 12.64 19.79
CA ALA A 669 -10.80 12.62 20.71
C ALA A 669 -11.01 11.26 21.41
N THR A 670 -10.44 10.17 20.89
CA THR A 670 -10.40 8.86 21.55
C THR A 670 -9.75 8.93 22.92
N PHE A 671 -8.68 9.70 23.08
CA PHE A 671 -7.95 9.82 24.35
C PHE A 671 -8.70 10.66 25.39
N THR A 672 -9.61 11.54 24.98
CA THR A 672 -10.55 12.20 25.91
C THR A 672 -11.74 11.31 26.29
N ARG A 673 -12.13 10.38 25.41
CA ARG A 673 -13.23 9.45 25.64
C ARG A 673 -12.82 8.31 26.57
N PHE A 674 -11.60 7.83 26.42
CA PHE A 674 -10.94 6.89 27.33
C PHE A 674 -9.95 7.67 28.18
N ASN A 675 -10.46 8.36 29.20
CA ASN A 675 -9.72 9.31 30.01
C ASN A 675 -8.93 8.67 31.18
N ASP A 676 -9.12 7.39 31.47
CA ASP A 676 -8.29 6.69 32.46
C ASP A 676 -6.87 6.51 31.91
N GLY A 677 -5.86 6.92 32.67
CA GLY A 677 -4.46 6.87 32.25
C GLY A 677 -3.99 5.47 31.84
N ALA A 678 -4.46 4.43 32.53
CA ALA A 678 -4.17 3.04 32.16
C ALA A 678 -4.70 2.67 30.76
N ILE A 679 -5.87 3.19 30.37
CA ILE A 679 -6.44 2.93 29.03
C ILE A 679 -5.67 3.73 27.97
N GLN A 680 -5.34 5.00 28.24
CA GLN A 680 -4.55 5.82 27.33
C GLN A 680 -3.18 5.19 27.07
N ALA A 681 -2.48 4.77 28.11
CA ALA A 681 -1.21 4.04 28.03
C ALA A 681 -1.34 2.75 27.22
N ALA A 682 -2.40 1.96 27.48
CA ALA A 682 -2.67 0.74 26.74
C ALA A 682 -2.93 0.99 25.25
N ILE A 683 -3.66 2.06 24.89
CA ILE A 683 -3.91 2.44 23.49
C ILE A 683 -2.58 2.83 22.82
N LEU A 684 -1.78 3.68 23.46
CA LEU A 684 -0.47 4.11 22.94
C LEU A 684 0.43 2.91 22.64
N ARG A 685 0.47 1.90 23.54
CA ARG A 685 1.29 0.70 23.37
C ARG A 685 0.72 -0.26 22.31
N ALA A 686 -0.58 -0.55 22.32
CA ALA A 686 -1.19 -1.58 21.48
C ALA A 686 -1.58 -1.11 20.06
N ALA A 687 -1.70 0.19 19.81
CA ALA A 687 -1.89 0.74 18.47
C ALA A 687 -0.67 0.41 17.58
N TYR A 688 -0.79 0.43 16.26
CA TYR A 688 0.40 0.41 15.39
C TYR A 688 0.94 1.83 15.23
N ALA A 689 2.24 2.00 14.99
CA ALA A 689 2.84 3.34 14.80
C ALA A 689 2.14 4.10 13.67
N SER A 690 1.78 3.39 12.60
CA SER A 690 0.97 3.94 11.52
C SER A 690 -0.38 4.49 12.04
N GLU A 691 -1.07 3.83 12.96
CA GLU A 691 -2.37 4.27 13.49
C GLU A 691 -2.30 5.55 14.35
N LEU A 692 -1.09 5.98 14.72
CA LEU A 692 -0.79 7.18 15.52
C LEU A 692 0.16 8.15 14.80
N ASP A 693 0.28 8.02 13.48
CA ASP A 693 1.06 8.92 12.64
C ASP A 693 0.20 10.07 12.13
N TYR A 694 0.16 11.16 12.90
CA TYR A 694 -0.59 12.36 12.57
C TYR A 694 0.18 13.30 11.62
N SER A 695 1.41 12.97 11.22
CA SER A 695 2.28 13.87 10.43
C SER A 695 1.66 14.27 9.09
N ALA A 696 0.82 13.41 8.50
CA ALA A 696 0.18 13.65 7.22
C ALA A 696 -1.12 14.49 7.32
N ASP A 697 -1.70 14.68 8.51
CA ASP A 697 -2.92 15.48 8.72
C ASP A 697 -2.70 16.62 9.72
N ARG A 698 -2.54 17.84 9.20
CA ARG A 698 -2.29 19.05 10.01
C ARG A 698 -3.38 19.32 11.06
N ALA A 699 -4.64 18.98 10.79
CA ALA A 699 -5.72 19.24 11.75
C ALA A 699 -5.65 18.23 12.90
N ALA A 700 -5.54 16.94 12.57
CA ALA A 700 -5.43 15.89 13.57
C ALA A 700 -4.15 16.03 14.40
N SER A 701 -3.02 16.38 13.77
CA SER A 701 -1.76 16.68 14.46
C SER A 701 -1.91 17.80 15.47
N ARG A 702 -2.51 18.93 15.08
CA ARG A 702 -2.75 20.06 15.97
C ARG A 702 -3.66 19.70 17.14
N ASP A 703 -4.72 18.93 16.90
CA ASP A 703 -5.65 18.50 17.94
C ASP A 703 -4.98 17.53 18.92
N MET A 704 -4.18 16.58 18.41
CA MET A 704 -3.39 15.68 19.25
C MET A 704 -2.34 16.45 20.06
N ALA A 705 -1.64 17.42 19.45
CA ALA A 705 -0.63 18.21 20.13
C ALA A 705 -1.22 19.00 21.30
N ARG A 706 -2.35 19.68 21.09
CA ARG A 706 -3.08 20.40 22.17
C ARG A 706 -3.47 19.48 23.32
N LEU A 707 -3.93 18.28 23.00
CA LEU A 707 -4.35 17.29 23.98
C LEU A 707 -3.16 16.77 24.79
N ILE A 708 -2.03 16.46 24.14
CA ILE A 708 -0.80 16.03 24.82
C ILE A 708 -0.26 17.16 25.70
N SER A 709 -0.17 18.40 25.19
CA SER A 709 0.24 19.55 26.01
C SER A 709 -0.65 19.71 27.23
N LYS A 710 -1.97 19.50 27.08
CA LYS A 710 -2.88 19.59 28.22
C LYS A 710 -2.68 18.46 29.24
N PHE A 711 -2.39 17.24 28.81
CA PHE A 711 -2.07 16.15 29.73
C PHE A 711 -0.74 16.37 30.44
N ILE A 712 0.25 16.97 29.77
CA ILE A 712 1.53 17.35 30.38
C ILE A 712 1.31 18.46 31.43
N GLU A 713 0.53 19.49 31.13
CA GLU A 713 0.17 20.54 32.10
C GLU A 713 -0.52 19.98 33.35
N LEU A 714 -1.29 18.90 33.20
CA LEU A 714 -2.07 18.25 34.26
C LEU A 714 -1.39 16.97 34.79
N HIS A 715 -0.07 16.82 34.61
CA HIS A 715 0.65 15.58 34.93
C HIS A 715 0.58 15.16 36.41
N ASP A 716 0.31 16.10 37.31
CA ASP A 716 0.11 15.90 38.75
C ASP A 716 -1.37 15.62 39.13
N GLU A 717 -2.29 15.74 38.17
CA GLU A 717 -3.70 15.42 38.33
C GLU A 717 -4.07 14.05 37.71
N PRO A 718 -5.17 13.42 38.16
CA PRO A 718 -5.67 12.18 37.53
C PRO A 718 -5.91 12.30 36.02
N ALA A 719 -6.25 13.51 35.53
CA ALA A 719 -6.52 13.75 34.11
C ALA A 719 -5.27 13.70 33.22
N GLY A 720 -4.07 13.95 33.77
CA GLY A 720 -2.79 13.88 33.07
C GLY A 720 -1.89 12.73 33.53
N SER A 721 -2.44 11.73 34.24
CA SER A 721 -1.64 10.67 34.86
C SER A 721 -0.78 9.87 33.86
N ALA A 722 -1.19 9.80 32.60
CA ALA A 722 -0.48 9.14 31.51
C ALA A 722 0.49 10.05 30.72
N ALA A 723 0.79 11.26 31.20
CA ALA A 723 1.70 12.20 30.52
C ALA A 723 3.04 11.54 30.14
N ALA A 724 3.62 10.75 31.05
CA ALA A 724 4.86 10.00 30.82
C ALA A 724 4.77 9.05 29.62
N GLU A 725 3.63 8.39 29.43
CA GLU A 725 3.40 7.45 28.31
C GLU A 725 3.26 8.19 26.97
N PHE A 726 2.67 9.39 26.95
CA PHE A 726 2.64 10.21 25.74
C PHE A 726 4.05 10.70 25.36
N VAL A 727 4.85 11.14 26.33
CA VAL A 727 6.25 11.53 26.11
C VAL A 727 7.06 10.34 25.59
N LEU A 728 6.95 9.18 26.25
CA LEU A 728 7.58 7.93 25.79
C LEU A 728 7.16 7.58 24.37
N ALA A 729 5.87 7.66 24.04
CA ALA A 729 5.37 7.32 22.71
C ALA A 729 5.96 8.22 21.61
N ILE A 730 6.22 9.49 21.90
CA ILE A 730 6.91 10.38 20.95
C ILE A 730 8.39 9.98 20.81
N LEU A 731 9.08 9.75 21.94
CA LEU A 731 10.50 9.37 21.97
C LEU A 731 10.79 8.08 21.17
N VAL A 732 9.93 7.07 21.30
CA VAL A 732 10.10 5.80 20.57
C VAL A 732 9.53 5.82 19.15
N GLY A 733 9.13 7.00 18.63
CA GLY A 733 8.54 7.15 17.29
C GLY A 733 7.19 6.43 17.12
N LYS A 734 6.52 6.11 18.23
CA LYS A 734 5.23 5.43 18.25
C LYS A 734 4.09 6.36 17.89
N LEU A 735 4.16 7.61 18.37
CA LEU A 735 3.25 8.70 18.05
C LEU A 735 4.05 9.78 17.31
N THR A 736 3.62 10.12 16.10
CA THR A 736 4.30 11.12 15.28
C THR A 736 3.36 12.29 15.03
N LEU A 737 3.85 13.52 15.27
CA LEU A 737 3.14 14.76 14.98
C LEU A 737 3.74 15.43 13.74
N HIS A 738 2.98 16.33 13.12
CA HIS A 738 3.53 17.23 12.12
C HIS A 738 4.58 18.13 12.78
N ARG A 739 5.71 18.36 12.10
CA ARG A 739 6.86 19.10 12.63
C ARG A 739 6.51 20.47 13.23
N ASP A 740 5.51 21.15 12.65
CA ASP A 740 5.07 22.48 13.07
C ASP A 740 4.40 22.47 14.45
N ASP A 741 3.90 21.32 14.93
CA ASP A 741 3.19 21.19 16.22
C ASP A 741 4.10 20.65 17.34
N LEU A 742 5.28 20.09 17.02
CA LEU A 742 6.24 19.58 18.00
C LEU A 742 6.73 20.65 19.00
N PRO A 743 7.00 21.92 18.60
CA PRO A 743 7.41 22.96 19.54
C PRO A 743 6.41 23.21 20.68
N THR A 744 5.11 22.98 20.45
CA THR A 744 4.08 23.13 21.49
C THR A 744 4.20 22.05 22.57
N ILE A 745 4.65 20.85 22.21
CA ILE A 745 4.92 19.77 23.17
C ILE A 745 6.19 20.09 23.97
N LEU A 746 7.27 20.50 23.29
CA LEU A 746 8.53 20.85 23.94
C LEU A 746 8.34 21.96 24.97
N LEU A 747 7.56 22.98 24.65
CA LEU A 747 7.22 24.05 25.60
C LEU A 747 6.41 23.52 26.80
N ALA A 748 5.45 22.62 26.58
CA ALA A 748 4.70 22.02 27.69
C ALA A 748 5.61 21.15 28.57
N CYS A 749 6.58 20.43 27.98
CA CYS A 749 7.55 19.64 28.72
C CYS A 749 8.41 20.46 29.69
N GLU A 750 8.59 21.77 29.47
CA GLU A 750 9.28 22.67 30.41
C GLU A 750 8.55 22.80 31.76
N THR A 751 7.26 22.43 31.84
CA THR A 751 6.50 22.46 33.11
C THR A 751 6.65 21.18 33.93
N LEU A 752 7.31 20.14 33.39
CA LEU A 752 7.54 18.88 34.09
C LEU A 752 8.68 19.04 35.10
N ASP A 753 8.60 18.28 36.20
CA ASP A 753 9.62 18.24 37.25
C ASP A 753 10.09 16.82 37.56
N GLY A 754 11.11 16.71 38.42
CA GLY A 754 11.67 15.45 38.87
C GLY A 754 12.09 14.51 37.71
N TRP A 755 11.76 13.23 37.85
CA TRP A 755 12.11 12.22 36.85
C TRP A 755 11.40 12.42 35.50
N LEU A 756 10.25 13.10 35.48
CA LEU A 756 9.53 13.41 34.24
C LEU A 756 10.24 14.47 33.42
N ALA A 757 10.86 15.45 34.08
CA ALA A 757 11.72 16.44 33.41
C ALA A 757 12.91 15.75 32.72
N VAL A 758 13.55 14.78 33.39
CA VAL A 758 14.65 13.99 32.82
C VAL A 758 14.19 13.17 31.61
N LEU A 759 13.03 12.51 31.71
CA LEU A 759 12.43 11.81 30.58
C LEU A 759 12.15 12.76 29.40
N ALA A 760 11.61 13.95 29.68
CA ALA A 760 11.28 14.93 28.65
C ALA A 760 12.53 15.57 28.01
N ALA A 761 13.63 15.71 28.74
CA ALA A 761 14.90 16.22 28.21
C ALA A 761 15.41 15.39 27.01
N GLN A 762 15.14 14.08 27.01
CA GLN A 762 15.47 13.17 25.90
C GLN A 762 14.83 13.58 24.56
N LEU A 763 13.69 14.30 24.59
CA LEU A 763 13.04 14.80 23.36
C LEU A 763 13.89 15.89 22.69
N HIS A 764 14.55 16.73 23.48
CA HIS A 764 15.40 17.79 22.96
C HIS A 764 16.68 17.26 22.32
N GLU A 765 17.22 16.15 22.84
CA GLU A 765 18.39 15.48 22.26
C GLU A 765 18.02 14.78 20.94
N SER A 766 16.85 14.15 20.90
CA SER A 766 16.34 13.46 19.71
C SER A 766 15.95 14.43 18.59
N ALA A 767 15.47 15.64 18.91
CA ALA A 767 15.04 16.65 17.93
C ALA A 767 16.20 17.43 17.25
N ARG A 768 17.46 17.17 17.63
CA ARG A 768 18.65 17.81 17.02
C ARG A 768 19.15 17.12 15.74
N PHE A 769 18.44 16.11 15.23
CA PHE A 769 18.79 15.35 14.02
C PHE A 769 17.76 15.48 12.90
#